data_AF-A0A925FCH8-F1
#
_entry.id   AF-A0A925FCH8-F1
#
_cell.length_a   1.000
_cell.length_b   1.000
_cell.length_c   1.000
_cell.angle_alpha   90.00
_cell.angle_beta   90.00
_cell.angle_gamma   90.00
#
_symmetry.space_group_name_H-M   'P 1'
#
loop_
_entity.id
_entity.type
_entity.pdbx_description
1 polymer ?
#
loop_
_entity_poly.entity_id
_entity_poly.type
_entity_poly.pdbx_seq_one_letter_code
_entity_poly.pdbx_strand_id
1 'polypeptide(L)'
;MSLNRLRSFLALVLVVGLAGSAGAQNTADTARRTAPESDLPLIPTRPLKFTTDEGTWISLDLSADGRTIVFDLLGDIYTLPIGGGKATRITSGSGFDGQPRYSPDGRSIVFVSDRSGSENLYVIDPDGKNLRALTRGTGQGFISPDWTPDGQYIVVSRSNDLWLYHRQGGAGLRLTGQTPPAPGGGPGGGGNAPSNFMGASVSPDGRFIYAGARTGAAGYNQMMGTTQVVMYDRESGRLVTRSLNLGTGFRPAISPDGKWLAYGSRRMAVTGLKLRELSSGDEKWLASEIQRDDIESRGSRDLLPGYSWTPDSRGIVLAHHGKIWSVDAATGKQTQIPFTADVDQMIGELVRFEYPIDDSVLTVRQVRGARPSPDGKRLAFSALDHLWIMNLPSGTPKRLTTSNDGEHAPTWSPDGRYIAYVSWTEDGGDIWRIAADGGRPEKLTSQLAYYDDISYTPNGARIVAARAPRTQRAFVNDEINPKLVITDLVWIPATGGQTTYITSLTNAGRPHFTADSTRVYYFEAADGLVSVRWDGTDRKAHLKVTGFQQPGGGPNAQPRQAQELIASPDGSRVLAMVDNKLFVVPLPMTGGTTPTVSVQQAAGGPLPFRRLSRIGGDFIGWESNSRGAYYSLGRSFFRYDVARADSLAADSASRAVPGARGAVASNARPVYEASRTDITITAVKDRPTGSVVLRGARIITMKGELVIPRGDVVVTGNRIVAVGAQGSVQLPSGARTIDVSGKTIMPGIIDVHAHMWPQWGVHSPQPYMYTANLAYGVTTTRDPQTSTADVVSYGDAVEVGQIMGPRILATGPGIFGYDDVTSADDAKEVMKRYSEFYLTETIKQYQAGDRRQRQWLAMAAKEQRITPTLEGGLDFKKNMTEAMDGYAGIEHTLPIAPMYKDAIQLFAASGTTWTPTLLVQYGGPWAENWWYEHYDILADAKLTRFTPFSELERRGLRRPQWFRESEYSFKLFAEQAKKLVEAGGRVGIGGHGQLQGLGVHWELWTVASGGMKPMDALKAATIHGAEAIGIQKHVGSVEAGKLADILVLDANPLDDIKNTNTIRYVMKNGRVYDGNTLAEIWPRQRPMPRQWWMTHDAMPVEGNER
;
A
#
# COMPACT_ATOMS: atom_id res chain seq x y z
N MET A 1 -50.99 -13.96 14.79
CA MET A 1 -52.07 -14.62 15.57
C MET A 1 -52.20 -16.06 15.08
N SER A 2 -52.07 -17.02 16.02
CA SER A 2 -52.32 -18.48 15.95
C SER A 2 -51.78 -19.27 14.74
N LEU A 3 -50.65 -20.00 14.82
CA LEU A 3 -50.39 -21.32 15.46
C LEU A 3 -51.40 -22.44 15.12
N ASN A 4 -50.89 -23.50 14.49
CA ASN A 4 -51.20 -24.94 14.66
C ASN A 4 -50.48 -25.70 13.53
N ARG A 5 -50.03 -26.96 13.62
CA ARG A 5 -49.72 -27.92 14.69
C ARG A 5 -49.04 -29.11 13.99
N LEU A 6 -48.12 -29.74 14.71
CA LEU A 6 -47.42 -30.99 14.43
C LEU A 6 -48.38 -32.17 14.15
N ARG A 7 -47.95 -33.14 13.33
CA ARG A 7 -48.02 -34.59 13.64
C ARG A 7 -47.27 -35.46 12.63
N SER A 8 -46.77 -36.58 13.16
CA SER A 8 -45.72 -37.44 12.64
C SER A 8 -46.22 -38.85 12.30
N PHE A 9 -45.36 -39.60 11.61
CA PHE A 9 -45.16 -41.07 11.56
C PHE A 9 -45.94 -41.96 10.54
N LEU A 10 -45.16 -42.39 9.54
CA LEU A 10 -44.89 -43.74 9.00
C LEU A 10 -46.02 -44.74 8.68
N ALA A 11 -45.98 -45.26 7.46
CA ALA A 11 -46.18 -46.69 7.14
C ALA A 11 -45.35 -47.10 5.91
N LEU A 12 -44.86 -48.34 5.94
CA LEU A 12 -43.85 -49.01 5.12
C LEU A 12 -44.51 -50.05 4.21
N VAL A 13 -44.17 -50.15 2.91
CA VAL A 13 -44.28 -51.39 2.09
C VAL A 13 -43.24 -51.44 0.94
N LEU A 14 -42.17 -52.20 1.18
CA LEU A 14 -41.70 -53.44 0.50
C LEU A 14 -41.45 -53.59 -1.04
N VAL A 15 -40.21 -54.06 -1.32
CA VAL A 15 -39.65 -55.11 -2.25
C VAL A 15 -39.05 -54.81 -3.65
N VAL A 16 -37.88 -55.46 -3.84
CA VAL A 16 -37.17 -56.01 -5.04
C VAL A 16 -36.22 -55.02 -5.76
N GLY A 17 -34.95 -55.30 -6.07
CA GLY A 17 -34.08 -56.47 -5.89
C GLY A 17 -32.75 -56.27 -6.66
N LEU A 18 -31.69 -56.93 -6.19
CA LEU A 18 -30.46 -57.39 -6.88
C LEU A 18 -29.47 -56.38 -7.52
N ALA A 19 -28.36 -56.23 -6.78
CA ALA A 19 -26.95 -56.40 -7.19
C ALA A 19 -26.38 -55.62 -8.39
N GLY A 20 -25.55 -54.63 -8.06
CA GLY A 20 -24.48 -54.09 -8.91
C GLY A 20 -23.40 -53.49 -8.02
N SER A 21 -22.21 -54.09 -8.02
CA SER A 21 -21.04 -53.73 -7.24
C SER A 21 -20.57 -52.30 -7.52
N ALA A 22 -20.59 -51.44 -6.49
CA ALA A 22 -19.90 -50.15 -6.48
C ALA A 22 -19.04 -50.07 -5.22
N GLY A 23 -17.73 -49.89 -5.42
CA GLY A 23 -16.77 -49.72 -4.34
C GLY A 23 -17.13 -48.53 -3.47
N ALA A 24 -17.20 -48.78 -2.16
CA ALA A 24 -17.30 -47.74 -1.15
C ALA A 24 -16.00 -46.90 -1.17
N GLN A 25 -16.01 -45.79 -1.90
CA GLN A 25 -15.06 -44.72 -1.68
C GLN A 25 -15.51 -43.91 -0.45
N ASN A 26 -14.62 -43.92 0.55
CA ASN A 26 -14.65 -43.20 1.81
C ASN A 26 -15.36 -41.83 1.77
N THR A 27 -16.56 -41.77 2.32
CA THR A 27 -17.23 -40.54 2.77
C THR A 27 -16.70 -40.06 4.14
N ALA A 28 -15.66 -40.71 4.68
CA ALA A 28 -15.05 -40.38 5.96
C ALA A 28 -14.02 -39.22 5.89
N ASP A 29 -13.55 -38.83 4.70
CA ASP A 29 -12.47 -37.83 4.57
C ASP A 29 -12.97 -36.37 4.53
N THR A 30 -14.27 -36.15 4.31
CA THR A 30 -14.88 -34.82 4.35
C THR A 30 -15.31 -34.40 5.77
N ALA A 31 -15.48 -35.33 6.70
CA ALA A 31 -15.96 -35.06 8.06
C ALA A 31 -14.85 -34.63 9.04
N ARG A 32 -13.57 -34.69 8.66
CA ARG A 32 -12.45 -34.20 9.48
C ARG A 32 -12.18 -32.69 9.37
N ARG A 33 -12.92 -31.97 8.51
CA ARG A 33 -12.60 -30.57 8.15
C ARG A 33 -13.50 -29.50 8.79
N THR A 34 -14.06 -29.75 9.97
CA THR A 34 -14.95 -28.78 10.65
C THR A 34 -14.65 -28.63 12.17
N ALA A 35 -13.73 -27.69 12.47
CA ALA A 35 -13.40 -26.95 13.73
C ALA A 35 -12.41 -27.52 14.80
N PRO A 36 -11.41 -26.74 15.30
CA PRO A 36 -10.57 -25.73 14.63
C PRO A 36 -9.06 -26.11 14.74
N GLU A 37 -8.40 -26.49 13.65
CA GLU A 37 -6.91 -26.59 13.63
C GLU A 37 -6.24 -25.21 13.53
N SER A 38 -7.02 -24.15 13.35
CA SER A 38 -6.58 -22.75 13.20
C SER A 38 -7.59 -21.78 13.84
N ASP A 39 -7.09 -20.72 14.47
CA ASP A 39 -7.88 -19.60 15.02
C ASP A 39 -8.14 -18.50 13.96
N LEU A 40 -7.89 -18.81 12.69
CA LEU A 40 -8.10 -17.88 11.58
C LEU A 40 -9.61 -17.76 11.26
N PRO A 41 -10.14 -16.54 11.10
CA PRO A 41 -11.57 -16.30 10.93
C PRO A 41 -12.12 -16.68 9.55
N LEU A 42 -11.29 -16.67 8.50
CA LEU A 42 -11.71 -17.01 7.14
C LEU A 42 -11.69 -18.53 6.95
N ILE A 43 -12.79 -19.07 6.44
CA ILE A 43 -12.92 -20.48 6.07
C ILE A 43 -12.65 -20.60 4.56
N PRO A 44 -11.52 -21.21 4.13
CA PRO A 44 -11.22 -21.36 2.72
C PRO A 44 -12.09 -22.46 2.08
N THR A 45 -12.46 -22.28 0.81
CA THR A 45 -13.46 -23.12 0.12
C THR A 45 -12.96 -23.75 -1.17
N ARG A 46 -11.79 -23.35 -1.68
CA ARG A 46 -11.27 -23.78 -2.98
C ARG A 46 -10.07 -24.71 -2.80
N PRO A 47 -10.21 -26.03 -3.05
CA PRO A 47 -9.07 -26.94 -2.95
C PRO A 47 -8.09 -26.73 -4.10
N LEU A 48 -6.81 -26.85 -3.79
CA LEU A 48 -5.71 -26.91 -4.75
C LEU A 48 -4.90 -28.18 -4.48
N LYS A 49 -4.90 -29.11 -5.44
CA LYS A 49 -4.12 -30.35 -5.37
C LYS A 49 -3.26 -30.51 -6.60
N PHE A 50 -1.97 -30.75 -6.40
CA PHE A 50 -1.03 -31.11 -7.46
C PHE A 50 0.20 -31.79 -6.87
N THR A 51 0.91 -32.54 -7.70
CA THR A 51 2.21 -33.12 -7.33
C THR A 51 3.34 -32.27 -7.91
N THR A 52 4.39 -32.05 -7.13
CA THR A 52 5.59 -31.33 -7.55
C THR A 52 6.86 -32.08 -7.12
N ASP A 53 7.92 -31.91 -7.89
CA ASP A 53 9.28 -32.35 -7.59
C ASP A 53 10.23 -31.14 -7.42
N GLU A 54 9.65 -29.93 -7.34
CA GLU A 54 10.36 -28.69 -7.08
C GLU A 54 9.61 -27.82 -6.06
N GLY A 55 10.36 -27.02 -5.29
CA GLY A 55 9.79 -26.10 -4.31
C GLY A 55 10.57 -24.80 -4.10
N THR A 56 9.84 -23.76 -3.74
CA THR A 56 10.34 -22.40 -3.56
C THR A 56 10.69 -22.15 -2.10
N TRP A 57 11.95 -21.80 -1.82
CA TRP A 57 12.46 -21.47 -0.47
C TRP A 57 12.26 -22.56 0.59
N ILE A 58 12.59 -23.80 0.24
CA ILE A 58 12.48 -24.97 1.13
C ILE A 58 13.51 -24.87 2.27
N SER A 59 13.06 -24.65 3.51
CA SER A 59 13.92 -24.88 4.67
C SER A 59 13.80 -26.34 5.13
N LEU A 60 14.92 -26.94 5.52
CA LEU A 60 14.98 -28.33 5.92
C LEU A 60 15.90 -28.59 7.12
N ASP A 61 15.75 -29.78 7.70
CA ASP A 61 16.64 -30.34 8.70
C ASP A 61 16.74 -31.87 8.56
N LEU A 62 17.77 -32.47 9.15
CA LEU A 62 18.05 -33.91 9.08
C LEU A 62 17.90 -34.55 10.47
N SER A 63 17.29 -35.73 10.54
CA SER A 63 17.14 -36.47 11.79
C SER A 63 18.50 -36.84 12.39
N ALA A 64 18.55 -37.00 13.72
CA ALA A 64 19.79 -37.31 14.44
C ALA A 64 20.47 -38.62 13.97
N ASP A 65 19.71 -39.57 13.42
CA ASP A 65 20.21 -40.81 12.83
C ASP A 65 20.65 -40.68 11.35
N GLY A 66 20.46 -39.50 10.75
CA GLY A 66 20.86 -39.19 9.37
C GLY A 66 19.95 -39.77 8.29
N ARG A 67 18.78 -40.33 8.64
CA ARG A 67 17.95 -41.10 7.70
C ARG A 67 16.78 -40.34 7.09
N THR A 68 16.26 -39.33 7.77
CA THR A 68 15.02 -38.65 7.39
C THR A 68 15.20 -37.14 7.38
N ILE A 69 14.91 -36.52 6.25
CA ILE A 69 14.82 -35.07 6.09
C ILE A 69 13.41 -34.63 6.51
N VAL A 70 13.31 -33.56 7.29
CA VAL A 70 12.09 -32.78 7.44
C VAL A 70 12.24 -31.50 6.64
N PHE A 71 11.22 -31.08 5.90
CA PHE A 71 11.27 -29.85 5.11
C PHE A 71 9.90 -29.20 4.98
N ASP A 72 9.87 -27.90 4.69
CA ASP A 72 8.64 -27.18 4.40
C ASP A 72 8.40 -27.00 2.89
N LEU A 73 7.12 -26.98 2.51
CA LEU A 73 6.66 -26.73 1.15
C LEU A 73 5.26 -26.08 1.20
N LEU A 74 5.14 -24.85 0.71
CA LEU A 74 3.90 -24.05 0.64
C LEU A 74 3.05 -24.00 1.93
N GLY A 75 3.70 -23.94 3.09
CA GLY A 75 3.01 -23.80 4.37
C GLY A 75 2.61 -25.13 5.02
N ASP A 76 3.08 -26.27 4.49
CA ASP A 76 3.06 -27.54 5.19
C ASP A 76 4.48 -28.08 5.39
N ILE A 77 4.61 -28.95 6.39
CA ILE A 77 5.79 -29.74 6.71
C ILE A 77 5.66 -31.18 6.18
N TYR A 78 6.76 -31.67 5.61
CA TYR A 78 6.92 -32.98 5.01
C TYR A 78 8.14 -33.70 5.57
N THR A 79 8.12 -35.04 5.51
CA THR A 79 9.28 -35.91 5.75
C THR A 79 9.69 -36.65 4.48
N LEU A 80 10.98 -36.91 4.31
CA LEU A 80 11.57 -37.55 3.12
C LEU A 80 12.78 -38.41 3.52
N PRO A 81 12.89 -39.67 3.07
CA PRO A 81 14.11 -40.44 3.27
C PRO A 81 15.34 -39.76 2.63
N ILE A 82 16.52 -39.86 3.25
CA ILE A 82 17.77 -39.24 2.76
C ILE A 82 18.17 -39.73 1.35
N GLY A 83 17.71 -40.91 0.94
CA GLY A 83 17.88 -41.45 -0.41
C GLY A 83 16.91 -40.87 -1.46
N GLY A 84 15.96 -40.04 -1.05
CA GLY A 84 14.91 -39.47 -1.90
C GLY A 84 13.63 -40.31 -1.97
N GLY A 85 12.73 -39.93 -2.87
CA GLY A 85 11.46 -40.63 -3.13
C GLY A 85 10.22 -39.76 -2.93
N LYS A 86 9.12 -40.36 -2.47
CA LYS A 86 7.87 -39.65 -2.20
C LYS A 86 7.86 -39.12 -0.77
N ALA A 87 7.69 -37.81 -0.62
CA ALA A 87 7.59 -37.13 0.65
C ALA A 87 6.24 -37.41 1.33
N THR A 88 6.25 -37.52 2.65
CA THR A 88 5.05 -37.73 3.48
C THR A 88 4.69 -36.43 4.18
N ARG A 89 3.49 -35.91 3.93
CA ARG A 89 2.97 -34.70 4.59
C ARG A 89 2.62 -35.00 6.04
N ILE A 90 3.08 -34.19 6.99
CA ILE A 90 2.85 -34.39 8.44
C ILE A 90 2.08 -33.24 9.12
N THR A 91 1.79 -32.16 8.40
CA THR A 91 0.92 -31.06 8.87
C THR A 91 -0.11 -30.73 7.80
N SER A 92 -1.23 -30.14 8.22
CA SER A 92 -2.27 -29.65 7.32
C SER A 92 -3.05 -28.50 7.96
N GLY A 93 -3.87 -27.82 7.16
CA GLY A 93 -4.79 -26.78 7.63
C GLY A 93 -4.53 -25.44 6.94
N SER A 94 -5.01 -24.36 7.55
CA SER A 94 -4.89 -22.99 6.99
C SER A 94 -3.63 -22.24 7.47
N GLY A 95 -2.89 -22.79 8.43
CA GLY A 95 -1.63 -22.23 8.88
C GLY A 95 -0.55 -22.33 7.81
N PHE A 96 0.36 -21.37 7.77
CA PHE A 96 1.56 -21.41 6.95
C PHE A 96 2.74 -21.87 7.81
N ASP A 97 2.94 -23.19 7.86
CA ASP A 97 3.97 -23.87 8.63
C ASP A 97 5.31 -23.85 7.89
N GLY A 98 6.40 -23.52 8.59
CA GLY A 98 7.73 -23.50 7.98
C GLY A 98 8.90 -23.47 8.95
N GLN A 99 10.10 -23.58 8.39
CA GLN A 99 11.39 -23.62 9.10
C GLN A 99 11.48 -24.74 10.15
N PRO A 100 11.18 -26.01 9.79
CA PRO A 100 11.18 -27.12 10.75
C PRO A 100 12.60 -27.46 11.20
N ARG A 101 12.78 -27.82 12.48
CA ARG A 101 14.02 -28.40 13.05
C ARG A 101 13.74 -29.56 13.99
N TYR A 102 14.53 -30.63 13.87
CA TYR A 102 14.46 -31.76 14.77
C TYR A 102 15.03 -31.41 16.15
N SER A 103 14.42 -31.95 17.20
CA SER A 103 15.06 -32.01 18.51
C SER A 103 16.30 -32.91 18.44
N PRO A 104 17.31 -32.71 19.31
CA PRO A 104 18.54 -33.52 19.29
C PRO A 104 18.30 -35.03 19.46
N ASP A 105 17.20 -35.42 20.11
CA ASP A 105 16.78 -36.82 20.28
C ASP A 105 15.92 -37.35 19.10
N GLY A 106 15.60 -36.51 18.11
CA GLY A 106 14.78 -36.83 16.95
C GLY A 106 13.29 -37.07 17.25
N ARG A 107 12.83 -36.86 18.49
CA ARG A 107 11.46 -37.19 18.91
C ARG A 107 10.45 -36.08 18.67
N SER A 108 10.89 -34.87 18.37
CA SER A 108 10.03 -33.72 18.15
C SER A 108 10.59 -32.83 17.05
N ILE A 109 9.71 -32.07 16.41
CA ILE A 109 10.03 -31.07 15.39
C ILE A 109 9.47 -29.74 15.87
N VAL A 110 10.31 -28.71 15.96
CA VAL A 110 9.87 -27.31 16.18
C VAL A 110 9.71 -26.61 14.84
N PHE A 111 8.72 -25.75 14.70
CA PHE A 111 8.51 -24.95 13.48
C PHE A 111 7.75 -23.65 13.80
N VAL A 112 7.74 -22.72 12.84
CA VAL A 112 7.00 -21.46 12.92
C VAL A 112 5.67 -21.62 12.18
N SER A 113 4.58 -21.14 12.78
CA SER A 113 3.25 -21.12 12.13
C SER A 113 2.46 -19.87 12.48
N ASP A 114 1.65 -19.40 11.55
CA ASP A 114 0.70 -18.30 11.73
C ASP A 114 -0.74 -18.78 11.97
N ARG A 115 -0.96 -20.08 12.24
CA ARG A 115 -2.30 -20.68 12.40
C ARG A 115 -3.18 -20.05 13.48
N SER A 116 -2.59 -19.28 14.39
CA SER A 116 -3.32 -18.52 15.41
C SER A 116 -3.70 -17.10 14.95
N GLY A 117 -3.28 -16.68 13.76
CA GLY A 117 -3.35 -15.29 13.26
C GLY A 117 -2.01 -14.57 13.27
N SER A 118 -1.15 -14.90 14.24
CA SER A 118 0.21 -14.36 14.42
C SER A 118 1.24 -15.47 14.44
N GLU A 119 2.49 -15.15 14.07
CA GLU A 119 3.58 -16.12 14.09
C GLU A 119 3.88 -16.58 15.52
N ASN A 120 3.96 -17.90 15.70
CA ASN A 120 4.27 -18.55 16.96
C ASN A 120 5.05 -19.84 16.72
N LEU A 121 5.73 -20.32 17.76
CA LEU A 121 6.41 -21.60 17.76
C LEU A 121 5.44 -22.74 18.07
N TYR A 122 5.56 -23.82 17.32
CA TYR A 122 4.81 -25.06 17.50
C TYR A 122 5.76 -26.24 17.54
N VAL A 123 5.34 -27.30 18.23
CA VAL A 123 6.06 -28.57 18.30
C VAL A 123 5.12 -29.70 17.88
N ILE A 124 5.62 -30.64 17.09
CA ILE A 124 4.92 -31.83 16.59
C ILE A 124 5.85 -33.04 16.65
N ASP A 125 5.31 -34.25 16.73
CA ASP A 125 6.09 -35.48 16.59
C ASP A 125 6.38 -35.78 15.10
N PRO A 126 7.46 -36.53 14.77
CA PRO A 126 7.80 -36.87 13.39
C PRO A 126 6.73 -37.65 12.61
N ASP A 127 5.78 -38.27 13.30
CA ASP A 127 4.64 -38.97 12.70
C ASP A 127 3.40 -38.07 12.48
N GLY A 128 3.52 -36.77 12.78
CA GLY A 128 2.45 -35.78 12.66
C GLY A 128 1.51 -35.70 13.86
N LYS A 129 1.77 -36.42 14.96
CA LYS A 129 0.93 -36.38 16.17
C LYS A 129 1.44 -35.36 17.19
N ASN A 130 0.64 -35.17 18.26
CA ASN A 130 0.99 -34.35 19.43
C ASN A 130 1.36 -32.88 19.13
N LEU A 131 0.79 -32.36 18.05
CA LEU A 131 0.88 -30.96 17.67
C LEU A 131 0.40 -30.04 18.80
N ARG A 132 1.27 -29.12 19.24
CA ARG A 132 0.95 -28.13 20.27
C ARG A 132 1.66 -26.81 20.06
N ALA A 133 1.02 -25.72 20.47
CA ALA A 133 1.65 -24.41 20.55
C ALA A 133 2.67 -24.38 21.69
N LEU A 134 3.87 -23.89 21.41
CA LEU A 134 4.90 -23.59 22.41
C LEU A 134 4.80 -22.15 22.91
N THR A 135 4.46 -21.22 22.01
CA THR A 135 4.22 -19.81 22.33
C THR A 135 2.81 -19.39 21.95
N ARG A 136 2.31 -18.34 22.61
CA ARG A 136 1.05 -17.68 22.28
C ARG A 136 1.25 -16.18 22.40
N GLY A 137 1.25 -15.49 21.27
CA GLY A 137 1.39 -14.04 21.20
C GLY A 137 0.76 -13.48 19.94
N THR A 138 0.48 -12.18 19.97
CA THR A 138 -0.02 -11.40 18.83
C THR A 138 0.99 -10.35 18.41
N GLY A 139 1.07 -10.05 17.12
CA GLY A 139 1.89 -8.97 16.57
C GLY A 139 3.41 -9.17 16.73
N GLN A 140 3.86 -10.41 16.88
CA GLN A 140 5.28 -10.78 16.95
C GLN A 140 5.68 -11.53 15.67
N GLY A 141 6.91 -11.34 15.21
CA GLY A 141 7.50 -12.17 14.17
C GLY A 141 8.42 -13.23 14.79
N PHE A 142 8.38 -14.47 14.30
CA PHE A 142 9.28 -15.56 14.72
C PHE A 142 9.98 -16.13 13.50
N ILE A 143 11.30 -16.22 13.54
CA ILE A 143 12.09 -16.66 12.39
C ILE A 143 13.24 -17.56 12.87
N SER A 144 13.49 -18.64 12.13
CA SER A 144 14.66 -19.53 12.28
C SER A 144 14.81 -20.13 13.68
N PRO A 145 13.85 -20.93 14.15
CA PRO A 145 14.02 -21.67 15.38
C PRO A 145 15.17 -22.68 15.24
N ASP A 146 15.85 -22.98 16.34
CA ASP A 146 16.82 -24.07 16.46
C ASP A 146 16.88 -24.59 17.90
N TRP A 147 17.21 -25.87 18.09
CA TRP A 147 17.29 -26.48 19.41
C TRP A 147 18.67 -26.26 20.05
N THR A 148 18.71 -26.16 21.37
CA THR A 148 19.95 -26.35 22.12
C THR A 148 20.34 -27.84 22.13
N PRO A 149 21.63 -28.20 22.20
CA PRO A 149 22.07 -29.60 22.15
C PRO A 149 21.50 -30.50 23.25
N ASP A 150 21.13 -29.92 24.40
CA ASP A 150 20.48 -30.62 25.52
C ASP A 150 18.98 -30.91 25.30
N GLY A 151 18.40 -30.40 24.21
CA GLY A 151 16.98 -30.51 23.87
C GLY A 151 16.03 -29.81 24.84
N GLN A 152 16.52 -28.95 25.74
CA GLN A 152 15.70 -28.26 26.74
C GLN A 152 15.19 -26.90 26.27
N TYR A 153 15.89 -26.26 25.33
CA TYR A 153 15.54 -24.92 24.87
C TYR A 153 15.54 -24.81 23.34
N ILE A 154 14.85 -23.77 22.87
CA ILE A 154 14.79 -23.35 21.48
C ILE A 154 15.29 -21.91 21.40
N VAL A 155 16.30 -21.68 20.56
CA VAL A 155 16.76 -20.35 20.16
C VAL A 155 15.96 -19.92 18.93
N VAL A 156 15.48 -18.69 18.89
CA VAL A 156 14.73 -18.16 17.74
C VAL A 156 14.98 -16.67 17.58
N SER A 157 14.84 -16.16 16.36
CA SER A 157 14.70 -14.72 16.14
C SER A 157 13.28 -14.27 16.45
N ARG A 158 13.12 -13.28 17.33
CA ARG A 158 11.85 -12.61 17.58
C ARG A 158 12.05 -11.11 17.59
N SER A 159 11.32 -10.40 16.72
CA SER A 159 11.34 -8.94 16.61
C SER A 159 12.76 -8.37 16.51
N ASN A 160 13.57 -8.94 15.61
CA ASN A 160 14.97 -8.61 15.31
C ASN A 160 16.03 -9.08 16.33
N ASP A 161 15.66 -9.81 17.40
CA ASP A 161 16.59 -10.28 18.44
C ASP A 161 16.60 -11.79 18.61
N LEU A 162 17.66 -12.34 19.21
CA LEU A 162 17.70 -13.73 19.67
C LEU A 162 16.93 -13.88 20.98
N TRP A 163 16.11 -14.92 21.05
CA TRP A 163 15.35 -15.31 22.23
C TRP A 163 15.51 -16.80 22.51
N LEU A 164 15.45 -17.15 23.80
CA LEU A 164 15.50 -18.52 24.29
C LEU A 164 14.15 -18.90 24.91
N TYR A 165 13.55 -19.99 24.45
CA TYR A 165 12.31 -20.54 24.98
C TYR A 165 12.55 -21.95 25.52
N HIS A 166 12.01 -22.27 26.70
CA HIS A 166 12.06 -23.64 27.21
C HIS A 166 11.12 -24.54 26.39
N ARG A 167 11.43 -25.84 26.24
CA ARG A 167 10.64 -26.81 25.45
C ARG A 167 9.19 -26.99 25.92
N GLN A 168 8.90 -26.56 27.15
CA GLN A 168 7.55 -26.56 27.75
C GLN A 168 6.82 -25.21 27.59
N GLY A 169 7.45 -24.19 27.00
CA GLY A 169 6.90 -22.86 26.77
C GLY A 169 7.43 -21.81 27.74
N GLY A 170 6.66 -20.74 27.94
CA GLY A 170 7.00 -19.59 28.78
C GLY A 170 7.11 -18.27 27.99
N ALA A 171 7.38 -17.17 28.69
CA ALA A 171 7.47 -15.83 28.08
C ALA A 171 8.70 -15.63 27.16
N GLY A 172 9.70 -16.50 27.32
CA GLY A 172 10.99 -16.43 26.63
C GLY A 172 11.98 -15.49 27.32
N LEU A 173 13.27 -15.74 27.10
CA LEU A 173 14.38 -14.92 27.57
C LEU A 173 15.04 -14.24 26.38
N ARG A 174 15.05 -12.90 26.35
CA ARG A 174 15.74 -12.13 25.31
C ARG A 174 17.24 -12.19 25.55
N LEU A 175 18.02 -12.55 24.53
CA LEU A 175 19.48 -12.69 24.61
C LEU A 175 20.22 -11.47 24.04
N THR A 176 19.65 -10.76 23.05
CA THR A 176 20.29 -9.61 22.37
C THR A 176 19.46 -8.32 22.44
N GLY A 177 20.05 -7.18 22.05
CA GLY A 177 19.32 -5.92 21.88
C GLY A 177 19.06 -5.11 23.16
N GLN A 178 19.79 -5.42 24.25
CA GLN A 178 19.76 -4.66 25.51
C GLN A 178 20.95 -3.71 25.72
N THR A 179 21.96 -3.72 24.83
CA THR A 179 23.19 -2.95 25.01
C THR A 179 23.13 -1.60 24.25
N PRO A 180 23.39 -0.45 24.90
CA PRO A 180 23.59 0.81 24.18
C PRO A 180 24.81 0.71 23.26
N PRO A 181 24.88 1.49 22.15
CA PRO A 181 26.06 1.55 21.32
C PRO A 181 27.27 2.01 22.15
N ALA A 182 28.42 1.37 21.93
CA ALA A 182 29.66 1.78 22.59
C ALA A 182 30.00 3.24 22.23
N PRO A 183 30.36 4.11 23.19
CA PRO A 183 30.79 5.47 22.88
C PRO A 183 32.16 5.43 22.18
N GLY A 184 32.30 6.03 21.00
CA GLY A 184 33.62 6.23 20.37
C GLY A 184 33.74 6.20 18.85
N GLY A 185 32.64 6.19 18.07
CA GLY A 185 32.72 6.28 16.62
C GLY A 185 32.85 7.72 16.11
N GLY A 186 34.02 8.12 15.63
CA GLY A 186 34.22 9.41 14.95
C GLY A 186 33.38 9.57 13.67
N PRO A 187 33.38 10.75 13.03
CA PRO A 187 32.56 11.01 11.84
C PRO A 187 32.99 10.06 10.71
N GLY A 188 32.12 9.09 10.39
CA GLY A 188 32.39 8.01 9.42
C GLY A 188 32.43 6.59 10.03
N GLY A 189 32.36 6.46 11.35
CA GLY A 189 32.49 5.18 12.06
C GLY A 189 31.54 5.00 13.26
N GLY A 190 30.35 5.58 13.22
CA GLY A 190 29.29 5.30 14.19
C GLY A 190 28.64 3.95 13.92
N GLY A 191 29.27 2.85 14.36
CA GLY A 191 28.73 1.51 14.19
C GLY A 191 27.40 1.37 14.92
N ASN A 192 26.29 1.35 14.18
CA ASN A 192 25.00 0.89 14.71
C ASN A 192 25.22 -0.51 15.30
N ALA A 193 24.71 -0.74 16.52
CA ALA A 193 24.76 -2.07 17.12
C ALA A 193 24.13 -3.10 16.17
N PRO A 194 24.71 -4.31 16.03
CA PRO A 194 24.11 -5.35 15.22
C PRO A 194 22.70 -5.65 15.71
N SER A 195 21.77 -5.78 14.77
CA SER A 195 20.36 -6.06 14.98
C SER A 195 19.88 -7.02 13.89
N ASN A 196 18.61 -7.43 13.95
CA ASN A 196 18.03 -8.37 12.99
C ASN A 196 18.78 -9.70 12.94
N PHE A 197 18.94 -10.32 14.12
CA PHE A 197 19.62 -11.59 14.26
C PHE A 197 18.78 -12.71 13.64
N MET A 198 19.33 -13.52 12.75
CA MET A 198 18.62 -14.57 12.00
C MET A 198 19.47 -15.83 11.88
N GLY A 199 18.81 -16.98 11.72
CA GLY A 199 19.49 -18.23 11.40
C GLY A 199 20.38 -18.75 12.51
N ALA A 200 19.91 -18.70 13.76
CA ALA A 200 20.68 -19.18 14.89
C ALA A 200 21.15 -20.63 14.70
N SER A 201 22.37 -20.92 15.13
CA SER A 201 22.97 -22.25 15.19
C SER A 201 23.83 -22.36 16.46
N VAL A 202 23.53 -23.36 17.29
CA VAL A 202 24.13 -23.52 18.62
C VAL A 202 25.31 -24.49 18.55
N SER A 203 26.44 -24.17 19.19
CA SER A 203 27.59 -25.06 19.25
C SER A 203 27.29 -26.37 19.98
N PRO A 204 28.01 -27.48 19.68
CA PRO A 204 27.76 -28.78 20.32
C PRO A 204 27.85 -28.79 21.85
N ASP A 205 28.71 -27.94 22.42
CA ASP A 205 28.83 -27.73 23.87
C ASP A 205 27.72 -26.84 24.47
N GLY A 206 26.86 -26.27 23.62
CA GLY A 206 25.79 -25.37 23.99
C GLY A 206 26.23 -23.93 24.29
N ARG A 207 27.53 -23.60 24.32
CA ARG A 207 28.00 -22.29 24.81
C ARG A 207 27.77 -21.15 23.82
N PHE A 208 28.08 -21.36 22.55
CA PHE A 208 28.08 -20.33 21.52
C PHE A 208 26.83 -20.42 20.64
N ILE A 209 26.25 -19.26 20.32
CA ILE A 209 25.19 -19.15 19.31
C ILE A 209 25.74 -18.34 18.15
N TYR A 210 25.82 -18.93 16.96
CA TYR A 210 26.13 -18.24 15.72
C TYR A 210 24.83 -17.76 15.07
N ALA A 211 24.80 -16.53 14.56
CA ALA A 211 23.67 -15.98 13.82
C ALA A 211 24.16 -15.02 12.73
N GLY A 212 23.37 -14.81 11.68
CA GLY A 212 23.53 -13.63 10.83
C GLY A 212 22.98 -12.40 11.55
N ALA A 213 23.66 -11.26 11.49
CA ALA A 213 23.18 -10.01 12.07
C ALA A 213 23.48 -8.83 11.14
N ARG A 214 22.54 -7.88 11.05
CA ARG A 214 22.63 -6.70 10.21
C ARG A 214 23.06 -5.47 10.99
N THR A 215 23.89 -4.64 10.37
CA THR A 215 24.19 -3.28 10.79
C THR A 215 23.33 -2.32 9.97
N GLY A 216 22.52 -1.50 10.63
CA GLY A 216 21.51 -0.65 9.97
C GLY A 216 20.20 -1.39 9.63
N ALA A 217 19.24 -0.67 9.06
CA ALA A 217 17.95 -1.23 8.66
C ALA A 217 18.01 -1.91 7.29
N ALA A 218 17.10 -2.85 7.03
CA ALA A 218 16.80 -3.27 5.66
C ALA A 218 16.26 -2.06 4.87
N GLY A 219 16.61 -1.94 3.59
CA GLY A 219 16.18 -0.82 2.78
C GLY A 219 16.21 -1.11 1.29
N TYR A 220 15.60 -0.23 0.52
CA TYR A 220 15.68 -0.26 -0.94
C TYR A 220 17.10 0.08 -1.41
N ASN A 221 17.49 -0.42 -2.58
CA ASN A 221 18.79 -0.14 -3.19
C ASN A 221 19.95 -0.39 -2.19
N GLN A 222 19.87 -1.51 -1.47
CA GLN A 222 20.74 -1.80 -0.33
C GLN A 222 22.20 -1.99 -0.76
N MET A 223 23.11 -1.33 -0.04
CA MET A 223 24.55 -1.53 -0.21
C MET A 223 24.99 -2.84 0.47
N MET A 224 26.00 -3.50 -0.09
CA MET A 224 26.52 -4.77 0.42
C MET A 224 27.39 -4.60 1.67
N GLY A 225 27.64 -5.70 2.38
CA GLY A 225 28.49 -5.74 3.59
C GLY A 225 27.74 -5.51 4.91
N THR A 226 26.45 -5.13 4.86
CA THR A 226 25.68 -4.80 6.07
C THR A 226 25.36 -5.98 6.97
N THR A 227 25.41 -7.22 6.47
CA THR A 227 25.06 -8.43 7.23
C THR A 227 26.30 -9.30 7.44
N GLN A 228 26.55 -9.72 8.68
CA GLN A 228 27.70 -10.52 9.08
C GLN A 228 27.28 -11.70 9.97
N VAL A 229 28.05 -12.78 9.94
CA VAL A 229 27.96 -13.83 10.96
C VAL A 229 28.55 -13.29 12.26
N VAL A 230 27.78 -13.39 13.33
CA VAL A 230 28.17 -13.03 14.70
C VAL A 230 28.04 -14.25 15.60
N MET A 231 28.82 -14.26 16.67
CA MET A 231 28.80 -15.28 17.72
C MET A 231 28.43 -14.62 19.04
N TYR A 232 27.35 -15.07 19.66
CA TYR A 232 26.93 -14.74 21.01
C TYR A 232 27.46 -15.80 21.98
N ASP A 233 28.27 -15.38 22.95
CA ASP A 233 28.75 -16.25 24.03
C ASP A 233 27.75 -16.23 25.19
N ARG A 234 27.08 -17.35 25.46
CA ARG A 234 26.04 -17.43 26.49
C ARG A 234 26.57 -17.33 27.92
N GLU A 235 27.87 -17.54 28.15
CA GLU A 235 28.46 -17.37 29.48
C GLU A 235 28.70 -15.88 29.80
N SER A 236 29.21 -15.13 28.83
CA SER A 236 29.60 -13.72 29.03
C SER A 236 28.56 -12.70 28.53
N GLY A 237 27.61 -13.13 27.71
CA GLY A 237 26.67 -12.24 27.01
C GLY A 237 27.31 -11.43 25.86
N ARG A 238 28.56 -11.74 25.50
CA ARG A 238 29.33 -10.95 24.52
C ARG A 238 29.01 -11.37 23.08
N LEU A 239 28.80 -10.38 22.22
CA LEU A 239 28.73 -10.53 20.77
C LEU A 239 30.08 -10.29 20.11
N VAL A 240 30.49 -11.17 19.21
CA VAL A 240 31.72 -11.01 18.43
C VAL A 240 31.47 -11.39 16.96
N THR A 241 31.84 -10.51 16.03
CA THR A 241 31.77 -10.80 14.60
C THR A 241 32.71 -11.94 14.21
N ARG A 242 32.27 -12.81 13.30
CA ARG A 242 32.98 -14.01 12.83
C ARG A 242 33.22 -14.06 11.33
N SER A 243 32.58 -13.18 10.55
CA SER A 243 32.86 -12.98 9.13
C SER A 243 33.47 -11.59 8.87
N LEU A 244 34.08 -11.41 7.70
CA LEU A 244 34.76 -10.18 7.29
C LEU A 244 33.82 -9.25 6.52
N ASN A 245 33.89 -7.95 6.81
CA ASN A 245 33.04 -6.91 6.20
C ASN A 245 33.13 -6.79 4.66
N LEU A 246 34.20 -7.31 4.05
CA LEU A 246 34.38 -7.33 2.59
C LEU A 246 33.40 -8.30 1.89
N GLY A 247 32.78 -9.22 2.63
CA GLY A 247 31.71 -10.08 2.16
C GLY A 247 30.53 -10.04 3.14
N THR A 248 29.33 -10.25 2.64
CA THR A 248 28.19 -10.53 3.54
C THR A 248 28.31 -11.95 4.11
N GLY A 249 27.80 -12.19 5.31
CA GLY A 249 27.73 -13.51 5.95
C GLY A 249 26.39 -13.72 6.65
N PHE A 250 25.70 -14.82 6.33
CA PHE A 250 24.36 -15.11 6.87
C PHE A 250 24.07 -16.60 6.94
N ARG A 251 22.97 -16.97 7.63
CA ARG A 251 22.52 -18.35 7.87
C ARG A 251 23.66 -19.30 8.29
N PRO A 252 24.34 -19.08 9.41
CA PRO A 252 25.38 -20.00 9.86
C PRO A 252 24.82 -21.37 10.28
N ALA A 253 25.62 -22.42 10.10
CA ALA A 253 25.38 -23.76 10.62
C ALA A 253 26.71 -24.41 11.06
N ILE A 254 26.85 -24.72 12.34
CA ILE A 254 28.02 -25.40 12.89
C ILE A 254 27.93 -26.93 12.68
N SER A 255 29.06 -27.58 12.40
CA SER A 255 29.13 -29.03 12.27
C SER A 255 28.92 -29.72 13.64
N PRO A 256 28.34 -30.94 13.66
CA PRO A 256 28.17 -31.71 14.89
C PRO A 256 29.45 -31.95 15.68
N ASP A 257 30.61 -32.06 15.01
CA ASP A 257 31.92 -32.20 15.66
C ASP A 257 32.53 -30.88 16.17
N GLY A 258 31.87 -29.75 15.92
CA GLY A 258 32.28 -28.42 16.39
C GLY A 258 33.52 -27.85 15.70
N LYS A 259 33.98 -28.45 14.59
CA LYS A 259 35.20 -28.02 13.89
C LYS A 259 34.94 -27.03 12.76
N TRP A 260 33.76 -27.08 12.15
CA TRP A 260 33.45 -26.34 10.94
C TRP A 260 32.22 -25.46 11.11
N LEU A 261 32.24 -24.28 10.47
CA LEU A 261 31.10 -23.39 10.36
C LEU A 261 30.81 -23.14 8.88
N ALA A 262 29.65 -23.60 8.40
CA ALA A 262 29.16 -23.30 7.07
C ALA A 262 28.24 -22.08 7.11
N TYR A 263 28.36 -21.14 6.18
CA TYR A 263 27.48 -19.97 6.11
C TYR A 263 27.32 -19.45 4.67
N GLY A 264 26.18 -18.82 4.40
CA GLY A 264 25.89 -18.17 3.13
C GLY A 264 26.67 -16.86 2.96
N SER A 265 27.19 -16.62 1.77
CA SER A 265 27.91 -15.39 1.41
C SER A 265 27.73 -15.09 -0.07
N ARG A 266 28.03 -13.84 -0.49
CA ARG A 266 28.03 -13.44 -1.90
C ARG A 266 29.44 -13.28 -2.43
N ARG A 267 29.66 -13.74 -3.66
CA ARG A 267 30.80 -13.35 -4.51
C ARG A 267 30.23 -12.66 -5.75
N MET A 268 30.43 -11.34 -5.87
CA MET A 268 29.66 -10.52 -6.82
C MET A 268 28.15 -10.69 -6.54
N ALA A 269 27.32 -10.85 -7.57
CA ALA A 269 25.88 -11.10 -7.44
C ALA A 269 25.50 -12.57 -7.15
N VAL A 270 26.48 -13.47 -7.01
CA VAL A 270 26.24 -14.91 -6.85
C VAL A 270 26.33 -15.32 -5.38
N THR A 271 25.25 -15.91 -4.87
CA THR A 271 25.20 -16.54 -3.55
C THR A 271 25.91 -17.90 -3.56
N GLY A 272 26.68 -18.19 -2.52
CA GLY A 272 27.38 -19.46 -2.30
C GLY A 272 27.52 -19.80 -0.82
N LEU A 273 27.97 -21.02 -0.52
CA LEU A 273 28.34 -21.45 0.82
C LEU A 273 29.85 -21.29 1.04
N LYS A 274 30.23 -20.66 2.14
CA LYS A 274 31.57 -20.68 2.69
C LYS A 274 31.67 -21.69 3.82
N LEU A 275 32.86 -22.25 3.97
CA LEU A 275 33.23 -23.14 5.06
C LEU A 275 34.42 -22.54 5.82
N ARG A 276 34.27 -22.38 7.13
CA ARG A 276 35.29 -21.87 8.05
C ARG A 276 35.72 -22.96 9.01
N GLU A 277 37.02 -23.19 9.12
CA GLU A 277 37.58 -24.02 10.19
C GLU A 277 37.66 -23.19 11.48
N LEU A 278 37.07 -23.67 12.57
CA LEU A 278 36.92 -22.88 13.80
C LEU A 278 38.21 -22.74 14.62
N SER A 279 39.15 -23.68 14.48
CA SER A 279 40.43 -23.65 15.20
C SER A 279 41.42 -22.64 14.61
N SER A 280 41.54 -22.60 13.28
CA SER A 280 42.45 -21.70 12.55
C SER A 280 41.78 -20.38 12.17
N GLY A 281 40.46 -20.41 11.91
CA GLY A 281 39.71 -19.31 11.33
C GLY A 281 39.81 -19.23 9.81
N ASP A 282 40.50 -20.17 9.15
CA ASP A 282 40.66 -20.22 7.70
C ASP A 282 39.32 -20.52 7.00
N GLU A 283 39.12 -19.92 5.83
CA GLU A 283 37.87 -20.00 5.08
C GLU A 283 38.09 -20.45 3.63
N LYS A 284 37.17 -21.27 3.11
CA LYS A 284 37.10 -21.63 1.69
C LYS A 284 35.66 -21.59 1.18
N TRP A 285 35.50 -21.43 -0.14
CA TRP A 285 34.19 -21.66 -0.78
C TRP A 285 33.92 -23.16 -0.86
N LEU A 286 32.74 -23.58 -0.41
CA LEU A 286 32.29 -24.96 -0.48
C LEU A 286 31.47 -25.21 -1.74
N ALA A 287 30.52 -24.33 -2.02
CA ALA A 287 29.66 -24.40 -3.19
C ALA A 287 29.35 -22.99 -3.70
N SER A 288 29.47 -22.79 -5.00
CA SER A 288 29.00 -21.59 -5.70
C SER A 288 27.62 -21.84 -6.34
N GLU A 289 26.90 -20.76 -6.67
CA GLU A 289 25.65 -20.83 -7.45
C GLU A 289 24.55 -21.69 -6.80
N ILE A 290 24.34 -21.45 -5.50
CA ILE A 290 23.21 -22.03 -4.77
C ILE A 290 21.95 -21.16 -4.97
N GLN A 291 21.03 -21.19 -4.00
CA GLN A 291 19.85 -20.34 -3.96
C GLN A 291 20.25 -18.86 -3.79
N ARG A 292 19.70 -17.97 -4.62
CA ARG A 292 19.81 -16.52 -4.43
C ARG A 292 19.26 -16.15 -3.05
N ASP A 293 20.03 -15.40 -2.28
CA ASP A 293 19.65 -14.95 -0.94
C ASP A 293 18.62 -13.80 -0.93
N ASP A 294 18.04 -13.57 0.26
CA ASP A 294 17.04 -12.54 0.54
C ASP A 294 17.65 -11.32 1.27
N ILE A 295 18.96 -11.06 1.10
CA ILE A 295 19.64 -9.96 1.82
C ILE A 295 19.13 -8.58 1.42
N GLU A 296 18.51 -8.42 0.27
CA GLU A 296 17.98 -7.11 -0.18
C GLU A 296 16.49 -6.95 0.17
N SER A 297 16.03 -7.71 1.16
CA SER A 297 14.67 -7.79 1.64
C SER A 297 14.63 -7.92 3.17
N ARG A 298 13.45 -8.22 3.73
CA ARG A 298 13.25 -8.38 5.18
C ARG A 298 13.78 -9.71 5.71
N GLY A 299 13.98 -10.74 4.88
CA GLY A 299 14.37 -12.05 5.37
C GLY A 299 13.29 -12.71 6.24
N SER A 300 12.01 -12.55 5.89
CA SER A 300 10.88 -13.04 6.72
C SER A 300 10.89 -14.55 6.95
N ARG A 301 11.70 -15.29 6.18
CA ARG A 301 11.95 -16.73 6.34
C ARG A 301 13.46 -17.02 6.35
N ASP A 302 14.23 -16.15 7.00
CA ASP A 302 15.70 -16.07 6.95
C ASP A 302 16.23 -15.57 5.59
N LEU A 303 17.53 -15.29 5.52
CA LEU A 303 18.21 -14.78 4.33
C LEU A 303 18.61 -15.88 3.34
N LEU A 304 18.61 -17.12 3.79
CA LEU A 304 18.79 -18.33 2.98
C LEU A 304 17.95 -19.45 3.62
N PRO A 305 17.37 -20.38 2.85
CA PRO A 305 16.62 -21.47 3.44
C PRO A 305 17.44 -22.29 4.45
N GLY A 306 16.77 -22.83 5.46
CA GLY A 306 17.41 -23.72 6.43
C GLY A 306 18.05 -24.95 5.77
N TYR A 307 19.27 -25.25 6.18
CA TYR A 307 20.04 -26.41 5.75
C TYR A 307 20.71 -27.06 6.97
N SER A 308 21.17 -28.31 6.81
CA SER A 308 21.66 -29.11 7.93
C SER A 308 22.90 -29.91 7.59
N TRP A 309 23.77 -30.09 8.58
CA TRP A 309 24.93 -30.98 8.48
C TRP A 309 24.48 -32.44 8.62
N THR A 310 25.17 -33.35 7.93
CA THR A 310 25.05 -34.78 8.23
C THR A 310 25.60 -35.06 9.63
N PRO A 311 25.04 -36.02 10.40
CA PRO A 311 25.50 -36.31 11.75
C PRO A 311 26.99 -36.66 11.87
N ASP A 312 27.59 -37.19 10.80
CA ASP A 312 29.01 -37.52 10.71
C ASP A 312 29.92 -36.33 10.32
N SER A 313 29.35 -35.12 10.17
CA SER A 313 30.03 -33.89 9.76
C SER A 313 30.69 -33.95 8.38
N ARG A 314 30.33 -34.91 7.51
CA ARG A 314 30.95 -35.07 6.18
C ARG A 314 30.21 -34.38 5.05
N GLY A 315 28.95 -34.01 5.24
CA GLY A 315 28.17 -33.34 4.20
C GLY A 315 27.15 -32.36 4.76
N ILE A 316 26.56 -31.59 3.85
CA ILE A 316 25.50 -30.63 4.12
C ILE A 316 24.33 -30.93 3.19
N VAL A 317 23.11 -31.01 3.74
CA VAL A 317 21.87 -31.11 2.97
C VAL A 317 21.23 -29.72 2.90
N LEU A 318 20.94 -29.23 1.70
CA LEU A 318 20.30 -27.94 1.47
C LEU A 318 19.39 -27.97 0.24
N ALA A 319 18.50 -26.98 0.12
CA ALA A 319 17.67 -26.79 -1.06
C ALA A 319 18.15 -25.61 -1.91
N HIS A 320 18.25 -25.81 -3.23
CA HIS A 320 18.45 -24.77 -4.23
C HIS A 320 18.07 -25.27 -5.63
N HIS A 321 17.85 -24.35 -6.56
CA HIS A 321 17.36 -24.67 -7.91
C HIS A 321 16.06 -25.50 -7.90
N GLY A 322 15.23 -25.28 -6.88
CA GLY A 322 13.97 -26.00 -6.66
C GLY A 322 14.14 -27.42 -6.14
N LYS A 323 15.37 -27.94 -6.00
CA LYS A 323 15.67 -29.33 -5.62
C LYS A 323 16.39 -29.40 -4.27
N ILE A 324 16.48 -30.60 -3.71
CA ILE A 324 17.25 -30.91 -2.50
C ILE A 324 18.57 -31.55 -2.92
N TRP A 325 19.67 -31.16 -2.27
CA TRP A 325 21.02 -31.58 -2.59
C TRP A 325 21.79 -31.98 -1.34
N SER A 326 22.62 -33.01 -1.45
CA SER A 326 23.69 -33.32 -0.52
C SER A 326 25.02 -32.79 -1.08
N VAL A 327 25.77 -32.05 -0.27
CA VAL A 327 27.06 -31.46 -0.62
C VAL A 327 28.13 -32.05 0.26
N ASP A 328 29.11 -32.71 -0.35
CA ASP A 328 30.27 -33.23 0.36
C ASP A 328 31.14 -32.09 0.89
N ALA A 329 31.38 -32.03 2.20
CA ALA A 329 32.05 -30.91 2.86
C ALA A 329 33.56 -30.81 2.55
N ALA A 330 34.17 -31.92 2.14
CA ALA A 330 35.58 -31.95 1.79
C ALA A 330 35.80 -31.40 0.36
N THR A 331 34.98 -31.86 -0.59
CA THR A 331 35.16 -31.67 -2.04
C THR A 331 34.23 -30.62 -2.66
N GLY A 332 33.11 -30.29 -2.01
CA GLY A 332 32.06 -29.44 -2.58
C GLY A 332 31.17 -30.15 -3.62
N LYS A 333 31.35 -31.47 -3.83
CA LYS A 333 30.55 -32.23 -4.80
C LYS A 333 29.08 -32.27 -4.37
N GLN A 334 28.20 -31.83 -5.27
CA GLN A 334 26.76 -31.82 -5.05
C GLN A 334 26.10 -33.05 -5.68
N THR A 335 25.22 -33.72 -4.94
CA THR A 335 24.42 -34.87 -5.39
C THR A 335 22.95 -34.60 -5.09
N GLN A 336 22.10 -34.62 -6.12
CA GLN A 336 20.68 -34.38 -5.94
C GLN A 336 20.02 -35.50 -5.13
N ILE A 337 19.15 -35.13 -4.19
CA ILE A 337 18.22 -36.01 -3.49
C ILE A 337 16.85 -35.81 -4.14
N PRO A 338 16.40 -36.75 -5.00
CA PRO A 338 15.15 -36.58 -5.73
C PRO A 338 13.96 -36.65 -4.76
N PHE A 339 12.99 -35.76 -4.92
CA PHE A 339 11.76 -35.82 -4.14
C PHE A 339 10.54 -35.60 -5.03
N THR A 340 9.40 -36.13 -4.57
CA THR A 340 8.07 -35.77 -5.08
C THR A 340 7.17 -35.51 -3.87
N ALA A 341 6.33 -34.48 -3.92
CA ALA A 341 5.42 -34.12 -2.85
C ALA A 341 4.03 -33.85 -3.42
N ASP A 342 3.01 -34.40 -2.75
CA ASP A 342 1.61 -34.06 -3.03
C ASP A 342 1.23 -32.82 -2.21
N VAL A 343 0.90 -31.74 -2.90
CA VAL A 343 0.37 -30.50 -2.32
C VAL A 343 -1.15 -30.64 -2.19
N ASP A 344 -1.69 -30.32 -1.02
CA ASP A 344 -3.13 -30.27 -0.73
C ASP A 344 -3.43 -29.04 0.13
N GLN A 345 -3.66 -27.93 -0.56
CA GLN A 345 -3.88 -26.61 0.00
C GLN A 345 -5.34 -26.16 -0.18
N MET A 346 -5.78 -25.24 0.66
CA MET A 346 -7.10 -24.62 0.57
C MET A 346 -6.96 -23.11 0.38
N ILE A 347 -7.64 -22.58 -0.64
CA ILE A 347 -7.65 -21.16 -0.99
C ILE A 347 -9.02 -20.57 -0.66
N GLY A 348 -9.01 -19.35 -0.14
CA GLY A 348 -10.19 -18.52 0.07
C GLY A 348 -10.87 -18.15 -1.24
N GLU A 349 -12.11 -17.69 -1.15
CA GLU A 349 -12.78 -17.11 -2.31
C GLU A 349 -12.06 -15.83 -2.74
N LEU A 350 -11.83 -15.65 -4.04
CA LEU A 350 -11.22 -14.45 -4.57
C LEU A 350 -12.19 -13.26 -4.38
N VAL A 351 -11.81 -12.30 -3.54
CA VAL A 351 -12.63 -11.12 -3.24
C VAL A 351 -12.46 -10.09 -4.35
N ARG A 352 -13.05 -10.33 -5.51
CA ARG A 352 -12.97 -9.43 -6.67
C ARG A 352 -14.34 -9.22 -7.27
N PHE A 353 -14.66 -7.98 -7.58
CA PHE A 353 -15.96 -7.60 -8.13
C PHE A 353 -15.84 -6.93 -9.49
N GLU A 354 -16.95 -6.93 -10.22
CA GLU A 354 -17.10 -6.14 -11.43
C GLU A 354 -17.85 -4.86 -11.10
N TYR A 355 -17.35 -3.74 -11.62
CA TYR A 355 -17.90 -2.40 -11.38
C TYR A 355 -18.46 -1.82 -12.67
N PRO A 356 -19.78 -1.52 -12.72
CA PRO A 356 -20.37 -0.86 -13.88
C PRO A 356 -19.88 0.59 -13.98
N ILE A 357 -19.60 1.06 -15.19
CA ILE A 357 -19.34 2.48 -15.45
C ILE A 357 -20.62 3.12 -16.00
N ASP A 358 -21.24 3.99 -15.18
CA ASP A 358 -22.22 4.97 -15.65
C ASP A 358 -21.48 6.12 -16.36
N ASP A 359 -21.81 6.34 -17.63
CA ASP A 359 -21.20 7.38 -18.47
C ASP A 359 -22.12 8.59 -18.71
N SER A 360 -23.22 8.70 -17.96
CA SER A 360 -24.22 9.76 -18.12
C SER A 360 -24.13 10.84 -17.05
N VAL A 361 -24.17 10.44 -15.77
CA VAL A 361 -24.23 11.35 -14.62
C VAL A 361 -23.19 10.94 -13.60
N LEU A 362 -22.47 11.93 -13.08
CA LEU A 362 -21.60 11.79 -11.91
C LEU A 362 -22.38 12.28 -10.69
N THR A 363 -22.39 11.48 -9.62
CA THR A 363 -22.66 12.00 -8.27
C THR A 363 -21.33 12.37 -7.65
N VAL A 364 -21.16 13.64 -7.27
CA VAL A 364 -19.91 14.12 -6.67
C VAL A 364 -19.63 13.37 -5.38
N ARG A 365 -18.41 12.82 -5.27
CA ARG A 365 -18.01 11.89 -4.21
C ARG A 365 -17.45 12.59 -2.97
N GLN A 366 -17.00 13.84 -3.10
CA GLN A 366 -16.40 14.58 -1.98
C GLN A 366 -16.91 16.03 -1.90
N VAL A 367 -17.22 16.47 -0.68
CA VAL A 367 -17.32 17.89 -0.34
C VAL A 367 -16.10 18.29 0.49
N ARG A 368 -15.55 19.47 0.21
CA ARG A 368 -14.29 19.93 0.81
C ARG A 368 -14.52 21.19 1.63
N GLY A 369 -13.80 21.31 2.74
CA GLY A 369 -13.84 22.49 3.59
C GLY A 369 -15.23 22.85 4.13
N ALA A 370 -16.10 21.87 4.39
CA ALA A 370 -17.47 22.14 4.82
C ALA A 370 -17.50 22.90 6.17
N ARG A 371 -18.22 24.03 6.21
CA ARG A 371 -18.36 24.90 7.39
C ARG A 371 -19.82 25.32 7.60
N PRO A 372 -20.42 25.06 8.77
CA PRO A 372 -21.73 25.59 9.08
C PRO A 372 -21.66 27.11 9.30
N SER A 373 -22.75 27.81 9.00
CA SER A 373 -22.91 29.22 9.35
C SER A 373 -22.86 29.42 10.87
N PRO A 374 -22.57 30.64 11.36
CA PRO A 374 -22.49 30.90 12.81
C PRO A 374 -23.76 30.56 13.59
N ASP A 375 -24.93 30.61 12.95
CA ASP A 375 -26.23 30.22 13.53
C ASP A 375 -26.57 28.72 13.35
N GLY A 376 -25.71 27.96 12.67
CA GLY A 376 -25.87 26.54 12.42
C GLY A 376 -26.94 26.18 11.38
N LYS A 377 -27.53 27.14 10.67
CA LYS A 377 -28.66 26.86 9.74
C LYS A 377 -28.26 26.61 8.30
N ARG A 378 -27.07 27.05 7.87
CA ARG A 378 -26.55 26.88 6.52
C ARG A 378 -25.18 26.21 6.55
N LEU A 379 -24.76 25.67 5.41
CA LEU A 379 -23.46 25.06 5.17
C LEU A 379 -22.82 25.69 3.94
N ALA A 380 -21.57 26.11 4.04
CA ALA A 380 -20.72 26.49 2.90
C ALA A 380 -19.65 25.43 2.71
N PHE A 381 -19.33 25.08 1.46
CA PHE A 381 -18.36 24.05 1.12
C PHE A 381 -17.90 24.17 -0.35
N SER A 382 -16.82 23.50 -0.70
CA SER A 382 -16.35 23.37 -2.08
C SER A 382 -16.67 21.98 -2.64
N ALA A 383 -17.07 21.91 -3.90
CA ALA A 383 -17.29 20.66 -4.64
C ALA A 383 -17.08 20.92 -6.13
N LEU A 384 -16.33 20.02 -6.82
CA LEU A 384 -15.79 20.28 -8.17
C LEU A 384 -15.05 21.63 -8.26
N ASP A 385 -14.35 21.99 -7.18
CA ASP A 385 -13.64 23.26 -7.03
C ASP A 385 -14.50 24.51 -7.26
N HIS A 386 -15.79 24.42 -6.95
CA HIS A 386 -16.72 25.53 -6.93
C HIS A 386 -17.30 25.74 -5.53
N LEU A 387 -17.66 26.99 -5.21
CA LEU A 387 -18.27 27.36 -3.93
C LEU A 387 -19.78 27.07 -3.92
N TRP A 388 -20.22 26.32 -2.91
CA TRP A 388 -21.63 25.95 -2.71
C TRP A 388 -22.15 26.39 -1.35
N ILE A 389 -23.46 26.62 -1.30
CA ILE A 389 -24.23 26.85 -0.07
C ILE A 389 -25.46 25.93 -0.01
N MET A 390 -25.82 25.47 1.19
CA MET A 390 -26.98 24.62 1.43
C MET A 390 -27.65 24.96 2.78
N ASN A 391 -28.97 24.88 2.86
CA ASN A 391 -29.69 24.93 4.15
C ASN A 391 -29.59 23.59 4.87
N LEU A 392 -29.38 23.60 6.19
CA LEU A 392 -29.34 22.38 7.00
C LEU A 392 -30.69 22.13 7.70
N PRO A 393 -31.05 20.86 7.95
CA PRO A 393 -30.27 19.65 7.67
C PRO A 393 -30.48 19.05 6.27
N SER A 394 -31.40 19.57 5.44
CA SER A 394 -31.89 18.87 4.24
C SER A 394 -32.18 19.75 3.00
N GLY A 395 -31.59 20.95 2.92
CA GLY A 395 -31.75 21.83 1.74
C GLY A 395 -31.05 21.30 0.48
N THR A 396 -31.36 21.87 -0.67
CA THR A 396 -30.65 21.57 -1.92
C THR A 396 -29.39 22.43 -2.03
N PRO A 397 -28.20 21.85 -2.33
CA PRO A 397 -27.00 22.62 -2.64
C PRO A 397 -27.20 23.58 -3.81
N LYS A 398 -26.69 24.80 -3.66
CA LYS A 398 -26.68 25.83 -4.71
C LYS A 398 -25.27 26.38 -4.87
N ARG A 399 -24.78 26.43 -6.11
CA ARG A 399 -23.52 27.09 -6.43
C ARG A 399 -23.68 28.59 -6.19
N LEU A 400 -22.71 29.20 -5.51
CA LEU A 400 -22.80 30.59 -5.07
C LEU A 400 -22.18 31.57 -6.08
N THR A 401 -21.28 31.10 -6.94
CA THR A 401 -20.57 31.89 -7.94
C THR A 401 -20.79 31.32 -9.35
N THR A 402 -20.37 32.08 -10.36
CA THR A 402 -20.31 31.63 -11.76
C THR A 402 -18.87 31.54 -12.29
N SER A 403 -17.85 31.68 -11.43
CA SER A 403 -16.44 31.64 -11.85
C SER A 403 -16.00 30.22 -12.15
N ASN A 404 -15.15 30.04 -13.16
CA ASN A 404 -14.52 28.76 -13.46
C ASN A 404 -13.13 28.59 -12.81
N ASP A 405 -12.68 29.60 -12.05
CA ASP A 405 -11.48 29.47 -11.23
C ASP A 405 -11.72 28.46 -10.11
N GLY A 406 -10.66 27.83 -9.59
CA GLY A 406 -10.80 26.92 -8.45
C GLY A 406 -11.13 27.69 -7.18
N GLU A 407 -12.21 27.33 -6.48
CA GLU A 407 -12.72 27.99 -5.28
C GLU A 407 -12.67 27.05 -4.07
N HIS A 408 -11.84 27.39 -3.09
CA HIS A 408 -11.42 26.51 -1.99
C HIS A 408 -11.55 27.17 -0.61
N ALA A 409 -11.43 26.35 0.44
CA ALA A 409 -11.32 26.75 1.84
C ALA A 409 -12.36 27.81 2.30
N PRO A 410 -13.68 27.58 2.12
CA PRO A 410 -14.67 28.58 2.49
C PRO A 410 -14.75 28.79 4.00
N THR A 411 -14.96 30.04 4.42
CA THR A 411 -15.13 30.42 5.83
C THR A 411 -16.16 31.54 5.99
N TRP A 412 -16.98 31.47 7.04
CA TRP A 412 -18.06 32.42 7.28
C TRP A 412 -17.57 33.64 8.06
N SER A 413 -18.08 34.83 7.70
CA SER A 413 -18.00 35.98 8.60
C SER A 413 -18.78 35.70 9.90
N PRO A 414 -18.37 36.24 11.06
CA PRO A 414 -19.04 35.95 12.34
C PRO A 414 -20.51 36.35 12.40
N ASP A 415 -20.91 37.34 11.58
CA ASP A 415 -22.30 37.79 11.43
C ASP A 415 -23.12 36.95 10.43
N GLY A 416 -22.49 35.97 9.76
CA GLY A 416 -23.13 35.08 8.79
C GLY A 416 -23.54 35.73 7.47
N ARG A 417 -23.14 36.99 7.22
CA ARG A 417 -23.52 37.73 5.99
C ARG A 417 -22.61 37.45 4.79
N TYR A 418 -21.35 37.09 5.03
CA TYR A 418 -20.37 36.87 3.98
C TYR A 418 -19.69 35.51 4.12
N ILE A 419 -19.24 34.98 2.99
CA ILE A 419 -18.36 33.82 2.91
C ILE A 419 -17.08 34.29 2.23
N ALA A 420 -15.94 34.13 2.89
CA ALA A 420 -14.63 34.27 2.26
C ALA A 420 -14.16 32.90 1.73
N TYR A 421 -13.38 32.93 0.65
CA TYR A 421 -12.84 31.74 0.00
C TYR A 421 -11.52 32.07 -0.69
N VAL A 422 -10.73 31.03 -0.98
CA VAL A 422 -9.49 31.14 -1.76
C VAL A 422 -9.79 30.79 -3.21
N SER A 423 -9.34 31.62 -4.15
CA SER A 423 -9.29 31.24 -5.56
C SER A 423 -7.90 30.72 -5.93
N TRP A 424 -7.81 29.82 -6.92
CA TRP A 424 -6.54 29.43 -7.52
C TRP A 424 -6.66 29.29 -9.04
N THR A 425 -5.65 29.82 -9.73
CA THR A 425 -5.49 29.81 -11.19
C THR A 425 -4.03 29.48 -11.54
N GLU A 426 -3.70 29.33 -12.83
CA GLU A 426 -2.31 29.14 -13.26
C GLU A 426 -1.39 30.32 -12.88
N ASP A 427 -1.94 31.53 -12.72
CA ASP A 427 -1.18 32.72 -12.37
C ASP A 427 -0.97 32.87 -10.85
N GLY A 428 -1.74 32.17 -10.02
CA GLY A 428 -1.70 32.25 -8.56
C GLY A 428 -3.09 32.36 -7.92
N GLY A 429 -3.10 32.56 -6.61
CA GLY A 429 -4.33 32.63 -5.82
C GLY A 429 -4.57 34.00 -5.16
N ASP A 430 -5.82 34.19 -4.77
CA ASP A 430 -6.35 35.40 -4.14
C ASP A 430 -7.38 34.99 -3.07
N ILE A 431 -7.61 35.86 -2.08
CA ILE A 431 -8.73 35.71 -1.13
C ILE A 431 -9.88 36.61 -1.59
N TRP A 432 -11.07 36.01 -1.70
CA TRP A 432 -12.30 36.68 -2.10
C TRP A 432 -13.33 36.61 -0.98
N ARG A 433 -14.36 37.45 -1.06
CA ARG A 433 -15.61 37.27 -0.31
C ARG A 433 -16.82 37.46 -1.20
N ILE A 434 -17.93 36.85 -0.80
CA ILE A 434 -19.24 37.02 -1.43
C ILE A 434 -20.32 37.06 -0.35
N ALA A 435 -21.41 37.79 -0.59
CA ALA A 435 -22.58 37.75 0.28
C ALA A 435 -23.18 36.32 0.29
N ALA A 436 -23.58 35.84 1.46
CA ALA A 436 -24.10 34.48 1.63
C ALA A 436 -25.41 34.22 0.88
N ASP A 437 -26.14 35.28 0.53
CA ASP A 437 -27.37 35.21 -0.27
C ASP A 437 -27.11 35.34 -1.79
N GLY A 438 -25.83 35.37 -2.20
CA GLY A 438 -25.39 35.57 -3.57
C GLY A 438 -25.08 37.03 -3.89
N GLY A 439 -24.45 37.27 -5.04
CA GLY A 439 -24.06 38.60 -5.49
C GLY A 439 -22.75 38.58 -6.26
N ARG A 440 -22.12 39.76 -6.39
CA ARG A 440 -20.81 39.91 -7.04
C ARG A 440 -19.70 39.60 -6.02
N PRO A 441 -18.77 38.66 -6.31
CA PRO A 441 -17.59 38.46 -5.47
C PRO A 441 -16.69 39.70 -5.41
N GLU A 442 -16.08 39.93 -4.25
CA GLU A 442 -15.16 41.01 -3.96
C GLU A 442 -13.77 40.45 -3.64
N LYS A 443 -12.75 40.89 -4.38
CA LYS A 443 -11.36 40.51 -4.11
C LYS A 443 -10.83 41.27 -2.91
N LEU A 444 -10.20 40.56 -1.97
CA LEU A 444 -9.67 41.15 -0.74
C LEU A 444 -8.14 41.33 -0.79
N THR A 445 -7.44 40.48 -1.52
CA THR A 445 -5.99 40.54 -1.68
C THR A 445 -5.57 41.51 -2.78
N SER A 446 -4.41 42.13 -2.55
CA SER A 446 -3.76 43.03 -3.52
C SER A 446 -2.56 42.38 -4.22
N GLN A 447 -2.17 41.17 -3.82
CA GLN A 447 -1.01 40.43 -4.31
C GLN A 447 -1.40 38.97 -4.55
N LEU A 448 -1.01 38.42 -5.69
CA LEU A 448 -1.17 37.00 -5.98
C LEU A 448 -0.18 36.18 -5.14
N ALA A 449 -0.67 35.15 -4.47
CA ALA A 449 0.13 34.21 -3.71
C ALA A 449 -0.59 32.86 -3.62
N TYR A 450 0.07 31.86 -3.04
CA TYR A 450 -0.65 30.73 -2.48
C TYR A 450 -1.29 31.16 -1.17
N TYR A 451 -2.60 30.97 -1.04
CA TYR A 451 -3.34 31.17 0.19
C TYR A 451 -4.07 29.88 0.54
N ASP A 452 -4.17 29.53 1.81
CA ASP A 452 -4.98 28.42 2.30
C ASP A 452 -5.37 28.67 3.75
N ASP A 453 -6.19 27.77 4.32
CA ASP A 453 -6.42 27.71 5.76
C ASP A 453 -6.92 29.06 6.33
N ILE A 454 -7.93 29.66 5.67
CA ILE A 454 -8.41 30.99 6.03
C ILE A 454 -9.42 30.99 7.19
N SER A 455 -9.38 32.02 8.04
CA SER A 455 -10.31 32.17 9.16
C SER A 455 -10.59 33.64 9.50
N TYR A 456 -11.84 33.98 9.80
CA TYR A 456 -12.22 35.30 10.30
C TYR A 456 -11.83 35.46 11.78
N THR A 457 -11.42 36.67 12.16
CA THR A 457 -11.39 37.06 13.58
C THR A 457 -12.79 37.05 14.18
N PRO A 458 -12.96 36.80 15.50
CA PRO A 458 -14.28 36.77 16.14
C PRO A 458 -15.13 38.04 15.95
N ASN A 459 -14.50 39.20 15.80
CA ASN A 459 -15.18 40.48 15.54
C ASN A 459 -15.42 40.78 14.05
N GLY A 460 -14.97 39.91 13.14
CA GLY A 460 -15.14 40.05 11.69
C GLY A 460 -14.26 41.11 11.01
N ALA A 461 -13.33 41.76 11.72
CA ALA A 461 -12.53 42.85 11.18
C ALA A 461 -11.38 42.38 10.26
N ARG A 462 -10.87 41.16 10.48
CA ARG A 462 -9.70 40.61 9.75
C ARG A 462 -9.94 39.16 9.33
N ILE A 463 -9.17 38.72 8.34
CA ILE A 463 -9.03 37.33 7.94
C ILE A 463 -7.55 36.96 8.12
N VAL A 464 -7.28 35.85 8.82
CA VAL A 464 -5.95 35.21 8.86
C VAL A 464 -5.88 34.12 7.80
N ALA A 465 -4.68 33.88 7.27
CA ALA A 465 -4.43 32.88 6.23
C ALA A 465 -3.02 32.29 6.37
N ALA A 466 -2.85 31.06 5.91
CA ALA A 466 -1.54 30.55 5.52
C ALA A 466 -1.22 31.10 4.12
N ARG A 467 0.00 31.62 3.91
CA ARG A 467 0.46 32.20 2.65
C ARG A 467 1.80 31.62 2.23
N ALA A 468 1.97 31.23 0.96
CA ALA A 468 3.28 30.90 0.38
C ALA A 468 3.51 31.60 -0.96
N PRO A 469 4.75 31.72 -1.45
CA PRO A 469 5.01 32.15 -2.81
C PRO A 469 4.31 31.23 -3.83
N ARG A 470 3.62 31.84 -4.82
CA ARG A 470 2.93 31.07 -5.86
C ARG A 470 3.86 30.13 -6.65
N THR A 471 5.11 30.53 -6.87
CA THR A 471 6.12 29.72 -7.58
C THR A 471 6.55 28.52 -6.77
N GLN A 472 6.74 28.68 -5.45
CA GLN A 472 7.03 27.55 -4.57
C GLN A 472 5.90 26.53 -4.58
N ARG A 473 4.64 27.00 -4.56
CA ARG A 473 3.50 26.10 -4.72
C ARG A 473 3.50 25.39 -6.07
N ALA A 474 3.73 26.12 -7.16
CA ALA A 474 3.74 25.57 -8.51
C ALA A 474 4.84 24.51 -8.71
N PHE A 475 6.05 24.71 -8.16
CA PHE A 475 7.18 23.79 -8.31
C PHE A 475 7.14 22.56 -7.39
N VAL A 476 6.21 22.51 -6.41
CA VAL A 476 5.95 21.26 -5.69
C VAL A 476 5.07 20.37 -6.58
N ASN A 477 5.77 19.54 -7.35
CA ASN A 477 5.25 18.70 -8.44
C ASN A 477 4.86 17.28 -8.00
N ASP A 478 5.15 16.91 -6.75
CA ASP A 478 4.85 15.60 -6.17
C ASP A 478 4.64 15.77 -4.65
N GLU A 479 3.37 15.70 -4.20
CA GLU A 479 3.00 15.99 -2.81
C GLU A 479 3.19 14.82 -1.82
N ILE A 480 4.17 13.96 -2.07
CA ILE A 480 4.62 12.97 -1.06
C ILE A 480 5.07 13.66 0.24
N ASN A 481 5.49 14.93 0.17
CA ASN A 481 5.95 15.69 1.34
C ASN A 481 5.49 17.17 1.30
N PRO A 482 4.34 17.51 1.89
CA PRO A 482 3.84 18.90 1.94
C PRO A 482 4.76 19.86 2.69
N LYS A 483 5.78 19.37 3.41
CA LYS A 483 6.78 20.20 4.14
C LYS A 483 7.70 21.01 3.22
N LEU A 484 7.64 20.82 1.91
CA LEU A 484 8.42 21.59 0.94
C LEU A 484 7.83 22.98 0.65
N VAL A 485 6.56 23.21 1.00
CA VAL A 485 5.95 24.54 0.93
C VAL A 485 6.12 25.23 2.28
N ILE A 486 6.97 26.25 2.32
CA ILE A 486 7.15 27.11 3.48
C ILE A 486 6.01 28.13 3.45
N THR A 487 5.19 28.12 4.49
CA THR A 487 4.06 29.05 4.62
C THR A 487 4.32 30.07 5.72
N ASP A 488 3.77 31.26 5.54
CA ASP A 488 3.67 32.31 6.54
C ASP A 488 2.24 32.38 7.06
N LEU A 489 2.09 32.65 8.36
CA LEU A 489 0.85 33.13 8.92
C LEU A 489 0.76 34.64 8.65
N VAL A 490 -0.32 35.04 7.98
CA VAL A 490 -0.58 36.45 7.63
C VAL A 490 -2.00 36.85 7.98
N TRP A 491 -2.28 38.15 7.97
CA TRP A 491 -3.64 38.68 8.04
C TRP A 491 -3.92 39.77 7.00
N ILE A 492 -5.20 39.92 6.63
CA ILE A 492 -5.73 40.98 5.77
C ILE A 492 -6.98 41.62 6.41
N PRO A 493 -7.28 42.91 6.13
CA PRO A 493 -8.57 43.49 6.47
C PRO A 493 -9.72 42.71 5.80
N ALA A 494 -10.82 42.47 6.52
CA ALA A 494 -11.97 41.75 5.98
C ALA A 494 -12.68 42.49 4.81
N THR A 495 -12.39 43.78 4.64
CA THR A 495 -12.85 44.64 3.54
C THR A 495 -11.84 44.75 2.39
N GLY A 496 -10.71 44.04 2.47
CA GLY A 496 -9.63 44.08 1.49
C GLY A 496 -8.53 45.08 1.84
N GLY A 497 -7.30 44.79 1.41
CA GLY A 497 -6.15 45.65 1.67
C GLY A 497 -4.79 44.95 1.55
N GLN A 498 -3.78 45.54 2.19
CA GLN A 498 -2.43 44.95 2.26
C GLN A 498 -2.38 43.76 3.22
N THR A 499 -1.59 42.75 2.85
CA THR A 499 -1.29 41.59 3.68
C THR A 499 -0.20 41.92 4.69
N THR A 500 -0.42 41.57 5.96
CA THR A 500 0.54 41.77 7.06
C THR A 500 1.07 40.43 7.55
N TYR A 501 2.39 40.31 7.67
CA TYR A 501 3.08 39.12 8.20
C TYR A 501 2.93 39.01 9.73
N ILE A 502 2.80 37.79 10.24
CA ILE A 502 2.81 37.49 11.68
C ILE A 502 4.03 36.63 12.03
N THR A 503 4.13 35.43 11.48
CA THR A 503 5.22 34.46 11.74
C THR A 503 5.28 33.44 10.62
N SER A 504 6.37 32.70 10.50
CA SER A 504 6.45 31.54 9.59
C SER A 504 5.89 30.28 10.26
N LEU A 505 5.33 29.39 9.44
CA LEU A 505 4.66 28.15 9.83
C LEU A 505 5.49 26.94 9.37
N THR A 506 5.58 25.92 10.22
CA THR A 506 6.31 24.67 9.91
C THR A 506 5.38 23.47 10.08
N ASN A 507 4.91 22.88 8.97
CA ASN A 507 3.97 21.75 9.01
C ASN A 507 2.78 22.03 9.96
N ALA A 508 2.17 23.20 9.75
CA ALA A 508 1.14 23.73 10.59
C ALA A 508 -0.26 23.36 10.08
N GLY A 509 -1.24 23.38 10.97
CA GLY A 509 -2.66 23.28 10.61
C GLY A 509 -3.35 24.63 10.61
N ARG A 510 -4.67 24.60 10.44
CA ARG A 510 -5.51 25.78 10.24
C ARG A 510 -5.43 26.81 11.39
N PRO A 511 -5.19 28.11 11.12
CA PRO A 511 -5.29 29.17 12.10
C PRO A 511 -6.74 29.39 12.53
N HIS A 512 -6.94 29.60 13.81
CA HIS A 512 -8.25 29.74 14.44
C HIS A 512 -8.16 30.60 15.72
N PHE A 513 -9.31 30.84 16.34
CA PHE A 513 -9.45 31.71 17.50
C PHE A 513 -10.27 31.06 18.60
N THR A 514 -9.96 31.42 19.83
CA THR A 514 -10.88 31.30 20.98
C THR A 514 -11.57 32.65 21.19
N ALA A 515 -12.25 32.82 22.33
CA ALA A 515 -12.80 34.10 22.77
C ALA A 515 -11.70 35.15 22.95
N ASP A 516 -10.46 34.72 23.21
CA ASP A 516 -9.28 35.58 23.17
C ASP A 516 -8.84 35.82 21.72
N SER A 517 -9.20 37.01 21.20
CA SER A 517 -8.77 37.48 19.88
C SER A 517 -7.42 38.20 19.88
N THR A 518 -6.74 38.30 21.03
CA THR A 518 -5.40 38.89 21.10
C THR A 518 -4.32 37.97 20.53
N ARG A 519 -4.66 36.71 20.26
CA ARG A 519 -3.76 35.66 19.79
C ARG A 519 -4.38 34.84 18.67
N VAL A 520 -3.54 34.34 17.78
CA VAL A 520 -3.93 33.38 16.73
C VAL A 520 -3.46 31.99 17.17
N TYR A 521 -4.38 31.02 17.19
CA TYR A 521 -4.07 29.62 17.50
C TYR A 521 -3.90 28.82 16.22
N TYR A 522 -2.99 27.84 16.22
CA TYR A 522 -2.78 26.92 15.10
C TYR A 522 -2.11 25.63 15.62
N PHE A 523 -2.18 24.55 14.83
CA PHE A 523 -1.44 23.32 15.11
C PHE A 523 -0.03 23.41 14.50
N GLU A 524 0.97 22.85 15.16
CA GLU A 524 2.33 22.70 14.63
C GLU A 524 2.91 21.34 15.04
N ALA A 525 3.34 20.52 14.07
CA ALA A 525 3.62 19.10 14.32
C ALA A 525 4.68 18.81 15.40
N ALA A 526 5.64 19.71 15.61
CA ALA A 526 6.65 19.55 16.66
C ALA A 526 6.10 19.88 18.07
N ASP A 527 5.17 20.84 18.16
CA ASP A 527 4.77 21.49 19.41
C ASP A 527 3.30 21.26 19.81
N GLY A 528 2.48 20.70 18.92
CA GLY A 528 1.05 20.50 19.15
C GLY A 528 0.26 21.78 18.87
N LEU A 529 -0.71 22.09 19.74
CA LEU A 529 -1.51 23.31 19.65
C LEU A 529 -0.69 24.47 20.18
N VAL A 530 -0.48 25.47 19.33
CA VAL A 530 0.32 26.66 19.63
C VAL A 530 -0.48 27.94 19.40
N SER A 531 -0.03 29.04 19.98
CA SER A 531 -0.58 30.37 19.72
C SER A 531 0.48 31.45 19.70
N VAL A 532 0.23 32.52 18.96
CA VAL A 532 1.13 33.66 18.82
C VAL A 532 0.35 34.98 18.87
N ARG A 533 1.00 36.08 19.26
CA ARG A 533 0.42 37.42 19.13
C ARG A 533 0.43 37.89 17.67
N TRP A 534 -0.32 38.95 17.39
CA TRP A 534 -0.42 39.55 16.05
C TRP A 534 0.89 40.06 15.45
N ASP A 535 1.92 40.27 16.27
CA ASP A 535 3.26 40.70 15.88
C ASP A 535 4.28 39.54 15.82
N GLY A 536 3.82 38.29 15.94
CA GLY A 536 4.69 37.11 15.93
C GLY A 536 5.35 36.80 17.28
N THR A 537 5.18 37.67 18.29
CA THR A 537 5.85 37.51 19.59
C THR A 537 5.08 36.60 20.55
N ASP A 538 5.74 36.27 21.67
CA ASP A 538 5.14 35.56 22.80
C ASP A 538 4.53 34.21 22.36
N ARG A 539 5.17 33.46 21.47
CA ARG A 539 4.70 32.13 21.03
C ARG A 539 4.56 31.18 22.24
N LYS A 540 3.42 30.48 22.34
CA LYS A 540 3.10 29.54 23.43
C LYS A 540 2.59 28.21 22.90
N ALA A 541 3.08 27.11 23.45
CA ALA A 541 2.58 25.76 23.20
C ALA A 541 1.66 25.29 24.35
N HIS A 542 0.46 24.85 24.01
CA HIS A 542 -0.64 24.62 24.97
C HIS A 542 -0.95 23.14 25.20
N LEU A 543 -0.88 22.30 24.16
CA LEU A 543 -1.23 20.88 24.26
C LEU A 543 -0.63 20.08 23.12
N LYS A 544 -0.02 18.92 23.42
CA LYS A 544 0.34 17.89 22.44
C LYS A 544 -0.64 16.73 22.54
N VAL A 545 -1.04 16.18 21.40
CA VAL A 545 -1.83 14.93 21.33
C VAL A 545 -1.12 13.96 20.40
N THR A 546 -0.92 12.74 20.85
CA THR A 546 -0.19 11.69 20.12
C THR A 546 -1.01 10.42 20.02
N GLY A 547 -0.80 9.64 18.96
CA GLY A 547 -1.52 8.41 18.65
C GLY A 547 -0.63 7.18 18.67
N PHE A 548 -0.83 6.34 17.65
CA PHE A 548 -0.23 5.02 17.50
C PHE A 548 1.28 5.06 17.60
N GLN A 549 1.82 4.29 18.54
CA GLN A 549 3.22 3.92 18.62
C GLN A 549 3.38 2.49 18.14
N GLN A 550 4.26 2.27 17.15
CA GLN A 550 4.46 0.95 16.56
C GLN A 550 4.96 -0.05 17.63
N PRO A 551 4.25 -1.17 17.85
CA PRO A 551 4.72 -2.23 18.73
C PRO A 551 6.06 -2.77 18.26
N GLY A 552 7.04 -2.89 19.17
CA GLY A 552 8.35 -3.46 18.86
C GLY A 552 9.33 -2.53 18.13
N GLY A 553 9.02 -1.24 17.93
CA GLY A 553 9.90 -0.26 17.25
C GLY A 553 11.19 0.13 17.99
N GLY A 554 11.57 -0.62 19.02
CA GLY A 554 12.74 -0.33 19.86
C GLY A 554 12.53 0.83 20.85
N PRO A 555 13.53 1.14 21.69
CA PRO A 555 13.42 2.13 22.77
C PRO A 555 13.23 3.57 22.30
N ASN A 556 13.47 3.87 21.02
CA ASN A 556 13.38 5.23 20.45
C ASN A 556 12.11 5.47 19.62
N ALA A 557 11.24 4.47 19.46
CA ALA A 557 10.01 4.63 18.68
C ALA A 557 9.16 5.75 19.27
N GLN A 558 8.93 6.81 18.50
CA GLN A 558 8.06 7.91 18.92
C GLN A 558 6.61 7.63 18.52
N PRO A 559 5.63 8.01 19.35
CA PRO A 559 4.23 7.93 18.96
C PRO A 559 3.95 8.89 17.80
N ARG A 560 3.00 8.52 16.94
CA ARG A 560 2.54 9.39 15.85
C ARG A 560 1.97 10.69 16.41
N GLN A 561 2.29 11.80 15.77
CA GLN A 561 1.73 13.11 16.14
C GLN A 561 0.31 13.25 15.60
N ALA A 562 -0.48 14.12 16.24
CA ALA A 562 -1.75 14.57 15.67
C ALA A 562 -1.58 15.14 14.26
N GLN A 563 -2.64 15.07 13.47
CA GLN A 563 -2.71 15.62 12.12
C GLN A 563 -3.28 17.04 12.14
N GLU A 564 -4.18 17.34 13.08
CA GLU A 564 -4.75 18.68 13.28
C GLU A 564 -5.26 18.82 14.73
N LEU A 565 -5.09 20.01 15.32
CA LEU A 565 -5.62 20.38 16.64
C LEU A 565 -6.34 21.73 16.54
N ILE A 566 -7.61 21.78 16.98
CA ILE A 566 -8.43 23.00 16.95
C ILE A 566 -9.02 23.28 18.33
N ALA A 567 -8.65 24.41 18.93
CA ALA A 567 -9.24 24.89 20.18
C ALA A 567 -10.71 25.26 19.98
N SER A 568 -11.54 24.98 20.98
CA SER A 568 -12.93 25.40 21.00
C SER A 568 -13.04 26.93 21.16
N PRO A 569 -14.10 27.57 20.63
CA PRO A 569 -14.28 29.02 20.76
C PRO A 569 -14.21 29.54 22.21
N ASP A 570 -14.76 28.83 23.18
CA ASP A 570 -14.65 29.15 24.62
C ASP A 570 -13.27 28.86 25.24
N GLY A 571 -12.32 28.27 24.50
CA GLY A 571 -10.96 27.98 24.96
C GLY A 571 -10.85 26.84 25.97
N SER A 572 -11.91 26.05 26.18
CA SER A 572 -11.95 25.01 27.21
C SER A 572 -11.52 23.62 26.73
N ARG A 573 -11.54 23.36 25.42
CA ARG A 573 -11.32 22.04 24.81
C ARG A 573 -10.55 22.15 23.49
N VAL A 574 -10.04 21.02 23.03
CA VAL A 574 -9.38 20.83 21.73
C VAL A 574 -10.04 19.66 21.01
N LEU A 575 -10.34 19.85 19.73
CA LEU A 575 -10.66 18.80 18.80
C LEU A 575 -9.35 18.32 18.15
N ALA A 576 -9.07 17.03 18.24
CA ALA A 576 -7.84 16.42 17.78
C ALA A 576 -8.12 15.35 16.73
N MET A 577 -7.46 15.45 15.57
CA MET A 577 -7.42 14.40 14.57
C MET A 577 -6.12 13.61 14.71
N VAL A 578 -6.22 12.33 15.04
CA VAL A 578 -5.08 11.44 15.31
C VAL A 578 -5.37 10.06 14.75
N ASP A 579 -4.46 9.50 13.96
CA ASP A 579 -4.63 8.22 13.26
C ASP A 579 -5.97 8.11 12.50
N ASN A 580 -6.34 9.21 11.84
CA ASN A 580 -7.60 9.39 11.12
C ASN A 580 -8.86 9.35 12.01
N LYS A 581 -8.73 9.30 13.35
CA LYS A 581 -9.84 9.30 14.31
C LYS A 581 -9.94 10.65 15.00
N LEU A 582 -11.15 11.02 15.42
CA LEU A 582 -11.41 12.32 16.05
C LEU A 582 -11.60 12.17 17.56
N PHE A 583 -10.97 13.07 18.33
CA PHE A 583 -10.99 13.10 19.78
C PHE A 583 -11.26 14.50 20.32
N VAL A 584 -11.89 14.60 21.49
CA VAL A 584 -12.03 15.84 22.26
C VAL A 584 -11.21 15.69 23.54
N VAL A 585 -10.37 16.69 23.80
CA VAL A 585 -9.44 16.75 24.93
C VAL A 585 -9.66 18.08 25.65
N PRO A 586 -9.66 18.14 27.00
CA PRO A 586 -9.66 19.40 27.72
C PRO A 586 -8.41 20.24 27.42
N LEU A 587 -8.55 21.56 27.39
CA LEU A 587 -7.45 22.50 27.25
C LEU A 587 -7.16 23.16 28.61
N PRO A 588 -6.18 22.67 29.38
CA PRO A 588 -5.82 23.32 30.64
C PRO A 588 -5.01 24.60 30.39
N MET A 589 -5.14 25.58 31.29
CA MET A 589 -4.21 26.70 31.35
C MET A 589 -2.97 26.27 32.15
N THR A 590 -1.85 26.05 31.48
CA THR A 590 -0.57 25.67 32.11
C THR A 590 0.44 26.81 32.00
N GLY A 591 1.24 27.02 33.06
CA GLY A 591 2.33 28.01 33.08
C GLY A 591 3.74 27.41 32.88
N GLY A 592 3.83 26.12 32.56
CA GLY A 592 5.08 25.35 32.50
C GLY A 592 5.17 24.46 31.26
N THR A 593 5.74 23.25 31.40
CA THR A 593 5.89 22.30 30.29
C THR A 593 4.55 21.99 29.62
N THR A 594 4.52 22.00 28.28
CA THR A 594 3.33 21.68 27.49
C THR A 594 2.85 20.24 27.79
N PRO A 595 1.60 20.04 28.22
CA PRO A 595 1.07 18.70 28.49
C PRO A 595 0.96 17.88 27.20
N THR A 596 1.25 16.58 27.29
CA THR A 596 1.11 15.62 26.19
C THR A 596 0.07 14.56 26.54
N VAL A 597 -0.90 14.33 25.66
CA VAL A 597 -1.94 13.31 25.80
C VAL A 597 -1.76 12.24 24.74
N SER A 598 -1.52 10.99 25.15
CA SER A 598 -1.54 9.85 24.24
C SER A 598 -2.95 9.28 24.15
N VAL A 599 -3.56 9.30 22.96
CA VAL A 599 -4.90 8.72 22.75
C VAL A 599 -4.90 7.20 22.78
N GLN A 600 -3.73 6.55 22.81
CA GLN A 600 -3.60 5.11 23.08
C GLN A 600 -3.62 4.78 24.58
N GLN A 601 -3.23 5.73 25.44
CA GLN A 601 -3.11 5.50 26.88
C GLN A 601 -4.26 6.20 27.63
N ALA A 602 -5.42 5.55 27.64
CA ALA A 602 -6.61 6.10 28.31
C ALA A 602 -6.53 6.08 29.85
N ALA A 603 -5.77 5.13 30.43
CA ALA A 603 -5.64 4.99 31.88
C ALA A 603 -4.39 5.73 32.40
N GLY A 604 -4.57 6.59 33.41
CA GLY A 604 -3.46 7.25 34.12
C GLY A 604 -2.73 8.36 33.34
N GLY A 605 -3.25 8.77 32.18
CA GLY A 605 -2.73 9.93 31.44
C GLY A 605 -3.01 11.26 32.14
N PRO A 606 -2.28 12.34 31.80
CA PRO A 606 -2.36 13.62 32.51
C PRO A 606 -3.69 14.36 32.29
N LEU A 607 -4.42 14.07 31.22
CA LEU A 607 -5.73 14.62 30.91
C LEU A 607 -6.65 13.52 30.34
N PRO A 608 -7.96 13.56 30.62
CA PRO A 608 -8.91 12.67 29.98
C PRO A 608 -9.12 13.05 28.50
N PHE A 609 -9.56 12.11 27.69
CA PHE A 609 -10.00 12.37 26.31
C PHE A 609 -11.21 11.50 25.96
N ARG A 610 -11.93 11.89 24.90
CA ARG A 610 -13.09 11.13 24.39
C ARG A 610 -13.03 11.01 22.88
N ARG A 611 -13.29 9.81 22.35
CA ARG A 611 -13.42 9.56 20.91
C ARG A 611 -14.78 10.04 20.39
N LEU A 612 -14.78 10.74 19.25
CA LEU A 612 -15.98 11.28 18.59
C LEU A 612 -16.39 10.47 17.36
N SER A 613 -15.43 9.96 16.59
CA SER A 613 -15.69 9.27 15.33
C SER A 613 -15.25 7.81 15.38
N ARG A 614 -16.07 6.95 14.76
CA ARG A 614 -15.74 5.53 14.55
C ARG A 614 -14.78 5.38 13.37
N ILE A 615 -15.14 5.96 12.23
CA ILE A 615 -14.52 5.76 10.92
C ILE A 615 -13.39 6.76 10.68
N GLY A 616 -13.60 7.99 11.16
CA GLY A 616 -12.72 9.13 10.96
C GLY A 616 -13.47 10.37 10.52
N GLY A 617 -12.75 11.35 9.99
CA GLY A 617 -13.33 12.56 9.42
C GLY A 617 -12.26 13.54 8.95
N ASP A 618 -12.59 14.31 7.93
CA ASP A 618 -11.81 15.39 7.35
C ASP A 618 -12.45 16.75 7.67
N PHE A 619 -11.69 17.83 7.44
CA PHE A 619 -12.17 19.21 7.54
C PHE A 619 -12.91 19.51 8.87
N ILE A 620 -12.27 19.18 10.00
CA ILE A 620 -12.88 19.26 11.33
C ILE A 620 -13.08 20.70 11.81
N GLY A 621 -14.01 20.92 12.75
CA GLY A 621 -14.18 22.22 13.40
C GLY A 621 -15.21 22.25 14.52
N TRP A 622 -15.36 23.43 15.14
CA TRP A 622 -16.31 23.70 16.22
C TRP A 622 -17.44 24.59 15.75
N GLU A 623 -18.65 24.35 16.24
CA GLU A 623 -19.73 25.34 16.16
C GLU A 623 -19.36 26.56 17.02
N SER A 624 -19.86 27.73 16.60
CA SER A 624 -19.54 29.05 17.20
C SER A 624 -19.82 29.13 18.71
N ASN A 625 -20.73 28.31 19.22
CA ASN A 625 -21.16 28.26 20.61
C ASN A 625 -20.38 27.25 21.48
N SER A 626 -19.36 26.57 20.95
CA SER A 626 -18.61 25.48 21.62
C SER A 626 -19.42 24.24 22.05
N ARG A 627 -20.73 24.17 21.75
CA ARG A 627 -21.60 23.04 22.14
C ARG A 627 -21.58 21.91 21.12
N GLY A 628 -21.20 22.19 19.89
CA GLY A 628 -21.12 21.22 18.80
C GLY A 628 -19.72 21.17 18.17
N ALA A 629 -19.34 20.00 17.69
CA ALA A 629 -18.22 19.80 16.77
C ALA A 629 -18.74 19.27 15.44
N TYR A 630 -18.02 19.49 14.35
CA TYR A 630 -18.37 18.99 13.03
C TYR A 630 -17.15 18.49 12.26
N TYR A 631 -17.41 17.68 11.24
CA TYR A 631 -16.45 17.18 10.27
C TYR A 631 -17.20 16.72 9.01
N SER A 632 -16.47 16.47 7.94
CA SER A 632 -17.02 15.84 6.73
C SER A 632 -16.22 14.60 6.36
N LEU A 633 -16.83 13.68 5.63
CA LEU A 633 -16.14 12.50 5.10
C LEU A 633 -16.79 12.15 3.76
N GLY A 634 -16.01 12.19 2.67
CA GLY A 634 -16.56 12.12 1.32
C GLY A 634 -17.62 13.19 1.11
N ARG A 635 -18.82 12.80 0.65
CA ARG A 635 -19.97 13.70 0.42
C ARG A 635 -20.85 13.93 1.65
N SER A 636 -20.46 13.43 2.82
CA SER A 636 -21.27 13.49 4.03
C SER A 636 -20.73 14.53 5.02
N PHE A 637 -21.64 15.28 5.64
CA PHE A 637 -21.36 16.22 6.72
C PHE A 637 -21.91 15.69 8.05
N PHE A 638 -21.14 15.84 9.12
CA PHE A 638 -21.45 15.30 10.43
C PHE A 638 -21.47 16.40 11.50
N ARG A 639 -22.46 16.33 12.39
CA ARG A 639 -22.57 17.18 13.58
C ARG A 639 -22.60 16.34 14.85
N TYR A 640 -21.67 16.63 15.74
CA TYR A 640 -21.51 15.99 17.04
C TYR A 640 -21.96 16.94 18.15
N ASP A 641 -22.98 16.56 18.91
CA ASP A 641 -23.41 17.31 20.10
C ASP A 641 -22.54 16.95 21.31
N VAL A 642 -21.62 17.85 21.65
CA VAL A 642 -20.65 17.65 22.73
C VAL A 642 -21.34 17.68 24.09
N ALA A 643 -22.31 18.58 24.28
CA ALA A 643 -23.05 18.71 25.52
C ALA A 643 -23.92 17.49 25.81
N ARG A 644 -24.60 16.95 24.79
CA ARG A 644 -25.39 15.71 24.91
C ARG A 644 -24.49 14.52 25.21
N ALA A 645 -23.33 14.42 24.55
CA ALA A 645 -22.37 13.35 24.83
C ALA A 645 -21.84 13.41 26.27
N ASP A 646 -21.57 14.59 26.80
CA ASP A 646 -21.15 14.77 28.20
C ASP A 646 -22.25 14.33 29.18
N SER A 647 -23.51 14.68 28.89
CA SER A 647 -24.67 14.23 29.67
C SER A 647 -24.81 12.69 29.68
N LEU A 648 -24.65 12.04 28.53
CA LEU A 648 -24.70 10.58 28.41
C LEU A 648 -23.53 9.90 29.13
N ALA A 649 -22.34 10.48 29.07
CA ALA A 649 -21.17 9.98 29.77
C ALA A 649 -21.34 10.08 31.31
N ALA A 650 -21.89 11.20 31.80
CA ALA A 650 -22.18 11.39 33.22
C ALA A 650 -23.25 10.41 33.74
N ASP A 651 -24.33 10.20 32.99
CA ASP A 651 -25.37 9.21 33.32
C ASP A 651 -24.77 7.79 33.37
N SER A 652 -23.97 7.43 32.37
CA SER A 652 -23.27 6.13 32.33
C SER A 652 -22.33 5.93 33.52
N ALA A 653 -21.57 6.96 33.89
CA ALA A 653 -20.68 6.93 35.05
C ALA A 653 -21.44 6.81 36.38
N SER A 654 -22.62 7.44 36.48
CA SER A 654 -23.47 7.38 37.69
C SER A 654 -24.10 6.00 37.92
N ARG A 655 -24.24 5.20 36.86
CA ARG A 655 -24.79 3.83 36.90
C ARG A 655 -23.71 2.74 37.04
N ALA A 656 -22.43 3.11 36.98
CA ALA A 656 -21.34 2.16 37.10
C ALA A 656 -21.15 1.69 38.55
N VAL A 657 -20.95 0.39 38.76
CA VAL A 657 -20.70 -0.20 40.09
C VAL A 657 -19.39 0.34 40.67
N PRO A 658 -19.31 0.69 41.98
CA PRO A 658 -18.07 1.13 42.61
C PRO A 658 -16.97 0.08 42.42
N GLY A 659 -15.88 0.45 41.74
CA GLY A 659 -14.77 -0.44 41.38
C GLY A 659 -14.64 -0.75 39.89
N ALA A 660 -15.66 -0.48 39.07
CA ALA A 660 -15.65 -0.70 37.62
C ALA A 660 -15.19 0.53 36.81
N ARG A 661 -14.19 1.31 37.29
CA ARG A 661 -13.59 2.40 36.49
C ARG A 661 -12.59 1.82 35.48
N GLY A 662 -13.11 1.20 34.42
CA GLY A 662 -12.31 0.85 33.24
C GLY A 662 -12.03 2.11 32.41
N ALA A 663 -10.78 2.27 31.98
CA ALA A 663 -10.40 3.34 31.07
C ALA A 663 -11.08 3.17 29.70
N VAL A 664 -11.50 4.26 29.07
CA VAL A 664 -12.07 4.26 27.71
C VAL A 664 -10.93 4.02 26.72
N ALA A 665 -10.69 2.77 26.33
CA ALA A 665 -9.65 2.42 25.36
C ALA A 665 -9.78 3.24 24.04
N SER A 666 -8.67 3.46 23.34
CA SER A 666 -8.62 4.17 22.03
C SER A 666 -9.62 3.61 21.01
N ASN A 667 -9.88 2.31 21.08
CA ASN A 667 -10.79 1.57 20.22
C ASN A 667 -12.26 1.55 20.69
N ALA A 668 -12.59 2.15 21.85
CA ALA A 668 -13.95 2.17 22.36
C ALA A 668 -14.91 2.90 21.40
N ARG A 669 -16.16 2.40 21.32
CA ARG A 669 -17.21 3.06 20.55
C ARG A 669 -17.51 4.45 21.15
N PRO A 670 -17.80 5.47 20.32
CA PRO A 670 -18.23 6.76 20.82
C PRO A 670 -19.48 6.65 21.69
N VAL A 671 -19.54 7.44 22.76
CA VAL A 671 -20.70 7.50 23.68
C VAL A 671 -21.93 8.15 23.02
N TYR A 672 -21.71 8.87 21.93
CA TYR A 672 -22.73 9.52 21.12
C TYR A 672 -22.31 9.44 19.65
N GLU A 673 -23.24 9.12 18.76
CA GLU A 673 -23.00 9.10 17.32
C GLU A 673 -23.44 10.44 16.70
N ALA A 674 -22.58 11.02 15.86
CA ALA A 674 -22.86 12.28 15.20
C ALA A 674 -24.07 12.15 14.25
N SER A 675 -24.89 13.18 14.17
CA SER A 675 -25.91 13.29 13.14
C SER A 675 -25.26 13.51 11.77
N ARG A 676 -25.82 12.89 10.73
CA ARG A 676 -25.27 12.87 9.37
C ARG A 676 -26.23 13.54 8.39
N THR A 677 -25.69 14.38 7.52
CA THR A 677 -26.35 14.94 6.35
C THR A 677 -25.54 14.56 5.11
N ASP A 678 -26.17 13.81 4.19
CA ASP A 678 -25.59 13.52 2.89
C ASP A 678 -25.84 14.65 1.90
N ILE A 679 -24.77 15.14 1.29
CA ILE A 679 -24.84 16.19 0.27
C ILE A 679 -24.84 15.51 -1.09
N THR A 680 -25.78 15.90 -1.95
CA THR A 680 -25.92 15.33 -3.28
C THR A 680 -25.79 16.44 -4.31
N ILE A 681 -24.71 16.40 -5.08
CA ILE A 681 -24.48 17.23 -6.26
C ILE A 681 -24.32 16.26 -7.43
N THR A 682 -25.05 16.51 -8.51
CA THR A 682 -24.94 15.76 -9.75
C THR A 682 -24.37 16.64 -10.85
N ALA A 683 -23.54 16.05 -11.70
CA ALA A 683 -22.97 16.69 -12.88
C ALA A 683 -23.08 15.76 -14.08
N VAL A 684 -23.25 16.32 -15.27
CA VAL A 684 -23.23 15.55 -16.52
C VAL A 684 -21.79 15.16 -16.81
N LYS A 685 -21.54 13.88 -17.09
CA LYS A 685 -20.20 13.42 -17.47
C LYS A 685 -19.81 13.93 -18.85
N ASP A 686 -18.53 14.19 -19.07
CA ASP A 686 -18.05 14.62 -20.38
C ASP A 686 -18.25 13.50 -21.41
N ARG A 687 -18.96 13.80 -22.49
CA ARG A 687 -19.23 12.85 -23.57
C ARG A 687 -19.19 13.57 -24.92
N PRO A 688 -18.31 13.16 -25.86
CA PRO A 688 -18.33 13.71 -27.21
C PRO A 688 -19.59 13.28 -27.97
N THR A 689 -19.97 14.07 -28.97
CA THR A 689 -21.09 13.80 -29.88
C THR A 689 -20.59 13.53 -31.30
N GLY A 690 -21.33 12.73 -32.07
CA GLY A 690 -21.00 12.37 -33.45
C GLY A 690 -20.28 11.03 -33.57
N SER A 691 -19.85 10.69 -34.78
CA SER A 691 -19.17 9.42 -35.08
C SER A 691 -17.82 9.64 -35.77
N VAL A 692 -16.85 8.79 -35.46
CA VAL A 692 -15.51 8.76 -36.08
C VAL A 692 -15.12 7.33 -36.44
N VAL A 693 -14.41 7.16 -37.56
CA VAL A 693 -13.91 5.89 -38.07
C VAL A 693 -12.39 5.96 -38.16
N LEU A 694 -11.69 5.09 -37.44
CA LEU A 694 -10.25 4.85 -37.62
C LEU A 694 -10.12 3.74 -38.68
N ARG A 695 -9.63 4.10 -39.88
CA ARG A 695 -9.69 3.23 -41.07
C ARG A 695 -8.32 2.66 -41.44
N GLY A 696 -8.24 1.35 -41.66
CA GLY A 696 -7.12 0.67 -42.31
C GLY A 696 -5.93 0.24 -41.45
N ALA A 697 -6.03 0.28 -40.12
CA ALA A 697 -4.92 -0.12 -39.23
C ALA A 697 -4.87 -1.63 -38.96
N ARG A 698 -3.72 -2.13 -38.52
CA ARG A 698 -3.63 -3.41 -37.79
C ARG A 698 -4.31 -3.23 -36.43
N ILE A 699 -5.19 -4.12 -36.00
CA ILE A 699 -5.90 -3.99 -34.71
C ILE A 699 -5.54 -5.15 -33.80
N ILE A 700 -4.84 -4.88 -32.69
CA ILE A 700 -4.62 -5.81 -31.60
C ILE A 700 -5.81 -5.67 -30.65
N THR A 701 -6.72 -6.65 -30.65
CA THR A 701 -8.04 -6.47 -30.01
C THR A 701 -8.03 -6.71 -28.51
N MET A 702 -7.13 -7.55 -28.00
CA MET A 702 -7.19 -8.18 -26.67
C MET A 702 -8.40 -9.09 -26.42
N LYS A 703 -9.14 -9.45 -27.48
CA LYS A 703 -10.10 -10.56 -27.44
C LYS A 703 -9.34 -11.86 -27.66
N GLY A 704 -8.78 -12.40 -26.58
CA GLY A 704 -7.78 -13.48 -26.69
C GLY A 704 -6.56 -13.00 -27.49
N GLU A 705 -6.14 -13.79 -28.48
CA GLU A 705 -4.99 -13.50 -29.35
C GLU A 705 -5.36 -12.77 -30.67
N LEU A 706 -6.63 -12.36 -30.85
CA LEU A 706 -7.12 -11.87 -32.13
C LEU A 706 -6.43 -10.56 -32.56
N VAL A 707 -5.75 -10.62 -33.71
CA VAL A 707 -5.20 -9.47 -34.44
C VAL A 707 -5.89 -9.38 -35.80
N ILE A 708 -6.48 -8.23 -36.12
CA ILE A 708 -7.04 -7.93 -37.44
C ILE A 708 -5.95 -7.24 -38.26
N PRO A 709 -5.43 -7.83 -39.36
CA PRO A 709 -4.27 -7.26 -40.05
C PRO A 709 -4.52 -5.90 -40.71
N ARG A 710 -5.75 -5.65 -41.15
CA ARG A 710 -6.21 -4.40 -41.76
C ARG A 710 -7.69 -4.21 -41.48
N GLY A 711 -8.02 -3.33 -40.54
CA GLY A 711 -9.35 -3.20 -39.98
C GLY A 711 -9.82 -1.77 -39.79
N ASP A 712 -11.11 -1.66 -39.53
CA ASP A 712 -11.81 -0.42 -39.21
C ASP A 712 -12.35 -0.47 -37.77
N VAL A 713 -12.18 0.62 -37.01
CA VAL A 713 -12.82 0.83 -35.72
C VAL A 713 -13.80 1.99 -35.84
N VAL A 714 -15.08 1.74 -35.56
CA VAL A 714 -16.15 2.73 -35.60
C VAL A 714 -16.52 3.12 -34.18
N VAL A 715 -16.48 4.43 -33.89
CA VAL A 715 -16.83 5.01 -32.60
C VAL A 715 -17.99 5.99 -32.78
N THR A 716 -18.98 5.93 -31.89
CA THR A 716 -20.08 6.90 -31.82
C THR A 716 -20.21 7.41 -30.39
N GLY A 717 -20.14 8.73 -30.24
CA GLY A 717 -19.91 9.36 -28.95
C GLY A 717 -18.66 8.83 -28.29
N ASN A 718 -18.81 8.20 -27.12
CA ASN A 718 -17.72 7.62 -26.33
C ASN A 718 -17.60 6.08 -26.47
N ARG A 719 -18.37 5.44 -27.35
CA ARG A 719 -18.46 3.96 -27.44
C ARG A 719 -17.94 3.44 -28.77
N ILE A 720 -17.22 2.33 -28.72
CA ILE A 720 -16.91 1.52 -29.89
C ILE A 720 -18.21 0.82 -30.32
N VAL A 721 -18.67 1.05 -31.54
CA VAL A 721 -19.91 0.45 -32.07
C VAL A 721 -19.65 -0.71 -33.02
N ALA A 722 -18.50 -0.73 -33.70
CA ALA A 722 -18.10 -1.83 -34.56
C ALA A 722 -16.58 -1.91 -34.70
N VAL A 723 -16.06 -3.13 -34.85
CA VAL A 723 -14.66 -3.45 -35.15
C VAL A 723 -14.66 -4.61 -36.13
N GLY A 724 -13.88 -4.51 -37.22
CA GLY A 724 -13.81 -5.60 -38.20
C GLY A 724 -12.73 -5.38 -39.24
N ALA A 725 -12.61 -6.31 -40.19
CA ALA A 725 -11.76 -6.12 -41.35
C ALA A 725 -12.21 -4.89 -42.14
N GLN A 726 -11.28 -4.21 -42.81
CA GLN A 726 -11.61 -2.99 -43.52
C GLN A 726 -12.72 -3.25 -44.55
N GLY A 727 -13.80 -2.46 -44.48
CA GLY A 727 -14.99 -2.61 -45.33
C GLY A 727 -15.98 -3.69 -44.90
N SER A 728 -15.72 -4.45 -43.81
CA SER A 728 -16.66 -5.46 -43.29
C SER A 728 -17.66 -4.90 -42.27
N VAL A 729 -17.53 -3.65 -41.87
CA VAL A 729 -18.40 -2.99 -40.88
C VAL A 729 -19.15 -1.82 -41.51
N GLN A 730 -20.39 -1.62 -41.09
CA GLN A 730 -21.21 -0.51 -41.56
C GLN A 730 -20.67 0.81 -41.00
N LEU A 731 -20.43 1.78 -41.87
CA LEU A 731 -20.02 3.13 -41.46
C LEU A 731 -21.26 4.01 -41.26
N PRO A 732 -21.39 4.73 -40.13
CA PRO A 732 -22.46 5.70 -39.93
C PRO A 732 -22.37 6.84 -40.96
N SER A 733 -23.51 7.29 -41.47
CA SER A 733 -23.56 8.45 -42.37
C SER A 733 -22.99 9.70 -41.68
N GLY A 734 -22.14 10.46 -42.38
CA GLY A 734 -21.51 11.66 -41.83
C GLY A 734 -20.38 11.42 -40.82
N ALA A 735 -19.99 10.16 -40.56
CA ALA A 735 -18.87 9.87 -39.65
C ALA A 735 -17.55 10.44 -40.19
N ARG A 736 -16.76 11.08 -39.31
CA ARG A 736 -15.41 11.56 -39.66
C ARG A 736 -14.51 10.34 -39.87
N THR A 737 -13.91 10.20 -41.05
CA THR A 737 -12.88 9.17 -41.27
C THR A 737 -11.50 9.75 -41.00
N ILE A 738 -10.71 9.02 -40.21
CA ILE A 738 -9.27 9.25 -39.99
C ILE A 738 -8.54 8.06 -40.58
N ASP A 739 -7.76 8.29 -41.63
CA ASP A 739 -6.91 7.25 -42.22
C ASP A 739 -5.73 6.97 -41.30
N VAL A 740 -5.63 5.71 -40.89
CA VAL A 740 -4.56 5.18 -40.04
C VAL A 740 -3.94 3.95 -40.70
N SER A 741 -3.98 3.88 -42.03
CA SER A 741 -3.32 2.83 -42.81
C SER A 741 -1.82 2.75 -42.48
N GLY A 742 -1.31 1.53 -42.34
CA GLY A 742 0.08 1.26 -41.95
C GLY A 742 0.37 1.38 -40.46
N LYS A 743 -0.58 1.87 -39.65
CA LYS A 743 -0.47 2.02 -38.19
C LYS A 743 -1.01 0.79 -37.45
N THR A 744 -0.77 0.74 -36.15
CA THR A 744 -1.33 -0.29 -35.26
C THR A 744 -2.26 0.32 -34.22
N ILE A 745 -3.42 -0.30 -34.00
CA ILE A 745 -4.39 0.03 -32.96
C ILE A 745 -4.26 -0.99 -31.83
N MET A 746 -4.28 -0.51 -30.59
CA MET A 746 -4.44 -1.34 -29.38
C MET A 746 -5.32 -0.62 -28.35
N PRO A 747 -5.83 -1.30 -27.31
CA PRO A 747 -6.52 -0.62 -26.21
C PRO A 747 -5.59 0.37 -25.50
N GLY A 748 -6.15 1.38 -24.86
CA GLY A 748 -5.42 2.27 -23.97
C GLY A 748 -4.73 1.53 -22.83
N ILE A 749 -3.54 2.01 -22.43
CA ILE A 749 -2.77 1.43 -21.32
C ILE A 749 -3.52 1.69 -20.01
N ILE A 750 -3.52 0.69 -19.13
CA ILE A 750 -4.08 0.75 -17.78
C ILE A 750 -2.93 0.61 -16.79
N ASP A 751 -2.57 1.70 -16.14
CA ASP A 751 -1.60 1.69 -15.05
C ASP A 751 -2.33 1.40 -13.72
N VAL A 752 -2.18 0.19 -13.19
CA VAL A 752 -2.92 -0.22 -11.97
C VAL A 752 -2.24 0.22 -10.67
N HIS A 753 -1.10 0.91 -10.76
CA HIS A 753 -0.31 1.38 -9.62
C HIS A 753 0.43 2.68 -9.97
N ALA A 754 -0.29 3.80 -10.14
CA ALA A 754 0.25 4.98 -10.81
C ALA A 754 0.80 6.10 -9.88
N HIS A 755 0.70 5.95 -8.55
CA HIS A 755 0.79 7.01 -7.53
C HIS A 755 1.01 8.43 -8.11
N MET A 756 -0.08 9.15 -8.34
CA MET A 756 0.00 10.40 -9.11
C MET A 756 0.41 11.56 -8.21
N TRP A 757 0.01 11.58 -6.93
CA TRP A 757 0.36 12.65 -5.97
C TRP A 757 0.03 14.09 -6.46
N PRO A 758 -1.22 14.35 -6.89
CA PRO A 758 -1.62 15.70 -7.27
C PRO A 758 -1.59 16.63 -6.06
N GLN A 759 -1.69 17.93 -6.32
CA GLN A 759 -1.66 18.98 -5.30
C GLN A 759 -2.82 18.85 -4.29
N TRP A 760 -2.54 18.81 -2.98
CA TRP A 760 -3.54 18.69 -1.90
C TRP A 760 -4.02 20.07 -1.44
N GLY A 761 -5.18 20.11 -0.77
CA GLY A 761 -5.73 21.37 -0.26
C GLY A 761 -6.25 22.24 -1.42
N VAL A 762 -5.58 23.33 -1.74
CA VAL A 762 -5.92 24.10 -2.95
C VAL A 762 -5.47 23.32 -4.19
N HIS A 763 -6.43 22.92 -5.02
CA HIS A 763 -6.18 22.04 -6.16
C HIS A 763 -5.52 22.78 -7.33
N SER A 764 -4.69 22.08 -8.08
CA SER A 764 -4.17 22.56 -9.36
C SER A 764 -5.28 22.52 -10.43
N PRO A 765 -5.42 23.55 -11.29
CA PRO A 765 -6.39 23.53 -12.37
C PRO A 765 -6.11 22.43 -13.40
N GLN A 766 -4.85 22.05 -13.59
CA GLN A 766 -4.43 20.98 -14.47
C GLN A 766 -3.12 20.35 -13.96
N PRO A 767 -3.18 19.17 -13.29
CA PRO A 767 -1.98 18.43 -12.90
C PRO A 767 -1.20 17.93 -14.12
N TYR A 768 0.11 18.23 -14.21
CA TYR A 768 0.95 17.84 -15.36
C TYR A 768 1.01 16.32 -15.54
N MET A 769 1.05 15.57 -14.44
CA MET A 769 1.06 14.10 -14.40
C MET A 769 -0.13 13.49 -15.15
N TYR A 770 -1.29 14.14 -15.20
CA TYR A 770 -2.47 13.65 -15.90
C TYR A 770 -2.30 13.78 -17.41
N THR A 771 -1.73 14.91 -17.85
CA THR A 771 -1.43 15.15 -19.26
C THR A 771 -0.24 14.32 -19.74
N ALA A 772 0.80 14.15 -18.92
CA ALA A 772 1.93 13.28 -19.22
C ALA A 772 1.46 11.83 -19.41
N ASN A 773 0.75 11.26 -18.44
CA ASN A 773 0.19 9.91 -18.55
C ASN A 773 -0.71 9.74 -19.78
N LEU A 774 -1.62 10.68 -20.02
CA LEU A 774 -2.50 10.62 -21.19
C LEU A 774 -1.72 10.68 -22.51
N ALA A 775 -0.73 11.55 -22.64
CA ALA A 775 0.10 11.66 -23.84
C ALA A 775 0.89 10.37 -24.11
N TYR A 776 1.35 9.68 -23.06
CA TYR A 776 1.98 8.37 -23.12
C TYR A 776 0.96 7.20 -23.15
N GLY A 777 -0.30 7.48 -23.48
CA GLY A 777 -1.29 6.45 -23.80
C GLY A 777 -1.91 5.73 -22.61
N VAL A 778 -1.64 6.18 -21.38
CA VAL A 778 -2.38 5.75 -20.19
C VAL A 778 -3.76 6.39 -20.25
N THR A 779 -4.78 5.57 -20.49
CA THR A 779 -6.18 6.05 -20.52
C THR A 779 -6.92 5.79 -19.22
N THR A 780 -6.40 4.92 -18.37
CA THR A 780 -6.97 4.60 -17.06
C THR A 780 -5.83 4.38 -16.07
N THR A 781 -5.98 4.95 -14.89
CA THR A 781 -5.10 4.72 -13.75
C THR A 781 -5.89 4.14 -12.59
N ARG A 782 -5.21 3.33 -11.78
CA ARG A 782 -5.55 3.16 -10.38
C ARG A 782 -4.47 3.82 -9.55
N ASP A 783 -4.85 4.83 -8.78
CA ASP A 783 -4.03 5.39 -7.72
C ASP A 783 -4.23 4.56 -6.44
N PRO A 784 -3.21 3.77 -6.04
CA PRO A 784 -3.41 2.75 -5.03
C PRO A 784 -3.32 3.33 -3.62
N GLN A 785 -2.76 4.54 -3.42
CA GLN A 785 -2.75 5.28 -2.16
C GLN A 785 -2.17 6.69 -2.39
N THR A 786 -2.82 7.72 -1.86
CA THR A 786 -2.36 9.13 -1.97
C THR A 786 -2.29 9.86 -0.65
N SER A 787 -2.43 9.17 0.48
CA SER A 787 -2.48 9.72 1.85
C SER A 787 -3.66 10.68 2.13
N THR A 788 -4.34 11.17 1.11
CA THR A 788 -5.48 12.10 1.16
C THR A 788 -6.66 11.56 0.35
N ALA A 789 -7.85 12.12 0.57
CA ALA A 789 -9.03 11.89 -0.25
C ALA A 789 -9.12 12.83 -1.47
N ASP A 790 -8.25 13.84 -1.60
CA ASP A 790 -8.33 14.84 -2.69
C ASP A 790 -8.27 14.23 -4.10
N VAL A 791 -7.59 13.10 -4.28
CA VAL A 791 -7.56 12.36 -5.56
C VAL A 791 -8.97 11.96 -6.06
N VAL A 792 -9.93 11.77 -5.14
CA VAL A 792 -11.32 11.47 -5.48
C VAL A 792 -11.97 12.68 -6.18
N SER A 793 -11.72 13.89 -5.67
CA SER A 793 -12.19 15.14 -6.30
C SER A 793 -11.55 15.39 -7.65
N TYR A 794 -10.25 15.14 -7.80
CA TYR A 794 -9.59 15.21 -9.11
C TYR A 794 -10.19 14.20 -10.11
N GLY A 795 -10.50 12.98 -9.66
CA GLY A 795 -11.18 11.98 -10.49
C GLY A 795 -12.55 12.46 -10.95
N ASP A 796 -13.33 13.09 -10.06
CA ASP A 796 -14.62 13.71 -10.40
C ASP A 796 -14.47 14.81 -11.46
N ALA A 797 -13.46 15.67 -11.31
CA ALA A 797 -13.15 16.74 -12.27
C ALA A 797 -12.75 16.21 -13.66
N VAL A 798 -12.04 15.08 -13.73
CA VAL A 798 -11.75 14.41 -15.02
C VAL A 798 -13.01 13.83 -15.66
N GLU A 799 -13.88 13.18 -14.88
CA GLU A 799 -15.10 12.56 -15.40
C GLU A 799 -16.10 13.57 -16.00
N VAL A 800 -16.13 14.81 -15.49
CA VAL A 800 -16.95 15.92 -16.03
C VAL A 800 -16.22 16.76 -17.09
N GLY A 801 -14.97 16.42 -17.42
CA GLY A 801 -14.18 17.10 -18.45
C GLY A 801 -13.65 18.49 -18.05
N GLN A 802 -13.61 18.79 -16.75
CA GLN A 802 -12.98 19.99 -16.20
C GLN A 802 -11.45 19.89 -16.29
N ILE A 803 -10.90 18.68 -16.08
CA ILE A 803 -9.46 18.39 -16.13
C ILE A 803 -9.18 17.36 -17.23
N MET A 804 -8.11 17.54 -18.00
CA MET A 804 -7.64 16.57 -18.97
C MET A 804 -6.79 15.49 -18.29
N GLY A 805 -7.11 14.21 -18.49
CA GLY A 805 -6.35 13.11 -17.90
C GLY A 805 -6.89 11.72 -18.21
N PRO A 806 -6.20 10.67 -17.73
CA PRO A 806 -6.74 9.31 -17.69
C PRO A 806 -7.96 9.23 -16.78
N ARG A 807 -8.76 8.18 -16.92
CA ARG A 807 -9.76 7.81 -15.91
C ARG A 807 -9.08 7.45 -14.62
N ILE A 808 -9.49 8.04 -13.50
CA ILE A 808 -8.82 7.84 -12.21
C ILE A 808 -9.71 6.99 -11.31
N LEU A 809 -9.34 5.73 -11.11
CA LEU A 809 -9.78 4.94 -9.96
C LEU A 809 -8.80 5.22 -8.83
N ALA A 810 -9.28 5.38 -7.60
CA ALA A 810 -8.40 5.64 -6.47
C ALA A 810 -8.89 4.88 -5.24
N THR A 811 -7.98 4.55 -4.34
CA THR A 811 -8.34 4.04 -3.01
C THR A 811 -8.53 5.18 -2.00
N GLY A 812 -7.93 6.35 -2.25
CA GLY A 812 -7.77 7.42 -1.25
C GLY A 812 -6.63 7.11 -0.27
N PRO A 813 -6.77 7.45 1.03
CA PRO A 813 -5.82 7.04 2.05
C PRO A 813 -5.80 5.51 2.22
N GLY A 814 -4.62 4.89 2.32
CA GLY A 814 -4.48 3.45 2.56
C GLY A 814 -4.86 3.02 3.98
N ILE A 815 -5.04 1.72 4.20
CA ILE A 815 -5.25 1.11 5.53
C ILE A 815 -3.89 0.67 6.11
N PHE A 816 -3.57 1.09 7.33
CA PHE A 816 -2.30 0.83 8.01
C PHE A 816 -2.50 0.19 9.39
N GLY A 817 -1.41 -0.23 10.04
CA GLY A 817 -1.46 -0.77 11.41
C GLY A 817 -2.05 0.19 12.45
N TYR A 818 -1.98 1.50 12.20
CA TYR A 818 -2.56 2.52 13.09
C TYR A 818 -4.09 2.69 12.95
N ASP A 819 -4.74 2.09 11.94
CA ASP A 819 -6.20 2.02 11.91
C ASP A 819 -6.74 1.13 13.07
N ASP A 820 -5.85 0.32 13.69
CA ASP A 820 -6.07 -0.39 14.97
C ASP A 820 -7.29 -1.32 14.92
N VAL A 821 -7.30 -2.22 13.92
CA VAL A 821 -8.37 -3.21 13.71
C VAL A 821 -8.26 -4.29 14.78
N THR A 822 -9.10 -4.24 15.81
CA THR A 822 -9.04 -5.21 16.93
C THR A 822 -10.09 -6.32 16.86
N SER A 823 -11.05 -6.20 15.95
CA SER A 823 -12.15 -7.14 15.76
C SER A 823 -12.69 -7.15 14.32
N ALA A 824 -13.51 -8.14 13.98
CA ALA A 824 -14.23 -8.18 12.71
C ALA A 824 -15.18 -6.98 12.54
N ASP A 825 -15.82 -6.52 13.63
CA ASP A 825 -16.67 -5.33 13.61
C ASP A 825 -15.86 -4.06 13.30
N ASP A 826 -14.66 -3.92 13.86
CA ASP A 826 -13.78 -2.79 13.55
C ASP A 826 -13.38 -2.78 12.07
N ALA A 827 -13.08 -3.96 11.50
CA ALA A 827 -12.74 -4.08 10.09
C ALA A 827 -13.90 -3.61 9.19
N LYS A 828 -15.16 -3.92 9.55
CA LYS A 828 -16.34 -3.42 8.83
C LYS A 828 -16.46 -1.91 8.91
N GLU A 829 -16.17 -1.32 10.07
CA GLU A 829 -16.24 0.13 10.26
C GLU A 829 -15.14 0.87 9.48
N VAL A 830 -13.91 0.35 9.47
CA VAL A 830 -12.82 0.89 8.64
C VAL A 830 -13.19 0.82 7.16
N MET A 831 -13.78 -0.29 6.71
CA MET A 831 -14.16 -0.48 5.31
C MET A 831 -15.24 0.52 4.84
N LYS A 832 -16.15 0.96 5.72
CA LYS A 832 -17.17 1.96 5.40
C LYS A 832 -16.60 3.29 4.90
N ARG A 833 -15.39 3.66 5.35
CA ARG A 833 -14.65 4.83 4.83
C ARG A 833 -14.63 4.83 3.30
N TYR A 834 -14.44 3.66 2.71
CA TYR A 834 -14.29 3.44 1.28
C TYR A 834 -15.64 3.16 0.61
N SER A 835 -16.44 2.24 1.15
CA SER A 835 -17.67 1.77 0.47
C SER A 835 -18.82 2.76 0.50
N GLU A 836 -18.86 3.59 1.54
CA GLU A 836 -20.01 4.43 1.85
C GLU A 836 -19.71 5.92 1.65
N PHE A 837 -18.48 6.36 1.96
CA PHE A 837 -18.12 7.78 1.92
C PHE A 837 -17.30 8.16 0.69
N TYR A 838 -16.17 7.50 0.44
CA TYR A 838 -15.35 7.79 -0.73
C TYR A 838 -15.88 7.14 -2.02
N LEU A 839 -16.72 6.10 -1.89
CA LEU A 839 -17.29 5.33 -2.99
C LEU A 839 -16.20 4.79 -3.92
N THR A 840 -15.18 4.16 -3.34
CA THR A 840 -14.06 3.58 -4.10
C THR A 840 -14.30 2.10 -4.40
N GLU A 841 -13.81 1.65 -5.56
CA GLU A 841 -13.93 0.27 -6.02
C GLU A 841 -12.85 -0.64 -5.42
N THR A 842 -11.74 -0.06 -4.97
CA THR A 842 -10.62 -0.79 -4.40
C THR A 842 -10.12 -0.15 -3.11
N ILE A 843 -9.45 -0.95 -2.27
CA ILE A 843 -8.61 -0.47 -1.15
C ILE A 843 -7.17 -0.92 -1.34
N LYS A 844 -6.23 -0.25 -0.66
CA LYS A 844 -4.86 -0.75 -0.45
C LYS A 844 -4.54 -0.87 1.03
N GLN A 845 -4.05 -2.03 1.41
CA GLN A 845 -3.56 -2.31 2.76
C GLN A 845 -2.03 -2.30 2.81
N TYR A 846 -1.45 -1.50 3.71
CA TYR A 846 -0.01 -1.39 3.95
C TYR A 846 0.42 -2.23 5.14
N GLN A 847 0.42 -3.56 4.96
CA GLN A 847 0.79 -4.53 6.00
C GLN A 847 0.05 -4.29 7.33
N ALA A 848 -1.23 -3.91 7.25
CA ALA A 848 -2.01 -3.58 8.44
C ALA A 848 -2.31 -4.84 9.27
N GLY A 849 -1.51 -5.05 10.31
CA GLY A 849 -1.75 -6.11 11.29
C GLY A 849 -1.31 -7.51 10.85
N ASP A 850 -1.60 -8.47 11.72
CA ASP A 850 -1.34 -9.90 11.53
C ASP A 850 -2.37 -10.54 10.57
N ARG A 851 -2.21 -11.84 10.28
CA ARG A 851 -3.06 -12.53 9.28
C ARG A 851 -4.53 -12.56 9.69
N ARG A 852 -4.84 -12.65 10.98
CA ARG A 852 -6.22 -12.59 11.47
C ARG A 852 -6.86 -11.24 11.14
N GLN A 853 -6.14 -10.15 11.40
CA GLN A 853 -6.60 -8.80 11.06
C GLN A 853 -6.79 -8.64 9.54
N ARG A 854 -5.87 -9.17 8.72
CA ARG A 854 -6.03 -9.17 7.25
C ARG A 854 -7.26 -9.96 6.80
N GLN A 855 -7.55 -11.11 7.39
CA GLN A 855 -8.74 -11.87 7.03
C GLN A 855 -10.03 -11.14 7.41
N TRP A 856 -10.08 -10.47 8.56
CA TRP A 856 -11.23 -9.61 8.90
C TRP A 856 -11.45 -8.50 7.88
N LEU A 857 -10.37 -7.85 7.41
CA LEU A 857 -10.46 -6.83 6.37
C LEU A 857 -10.94 -7.41 5.03
N ALA A 858 -10.46 -8.59 4.62
CA ALA A 858 -10.94 -9.26 3.41
C ALA A 858 -12.42 -9.65 3.50
N MET A 859 -12.87 -10.15 4.65
CA MET A 859 -14.27 -10.46 4.91
C MET A 859 -15.16 -9.21 4.86
N ALA A 860 -14.71 -8.11 5.48
CA ALA A 860 -15.40 -6.82 5.42
C ALA A 860 -15.47 -6.25 4.00
N ALA A 861 -14.38 -6.35 3.24
CA ALA A 861 -14.31 -5.93 1.84
C ALA A 861 -15.33 -6.72 0.99
N LYS A 862 -15.40 -8.03 1.22
CA LYS A 862 -16.37 -8.90 0.55
C LYS A 862 -17.81 -8.51 0.84
N GLU A 863 -18.15 -8.32 2.12
CA GLU A 863 -19.49 -7.91 2.57
C GLU A 863 -19.91 -6.57 1.94
N GLN A 864 -18.96 -5.66 1.78
CA GLN A 864 -19.20 -4.30 1.28
C GLN A 864 -18.90 -4.14 -0.23
N ARG A 865 -18.62 -5.25 -0.94
CA ARG A 865 -18.36 -5.30 -2.39
C ARG A 865 -17.20 -4.41 -2.87
N ILE A 866 -16.14 -4.29 -2.06
CA ILE A 866 -14.90 -3.62 -2.44
C ILE A 866 -13.82 -4.65 -2.75
N THR A 867 -13.05 -4.43 -3.80
CA THR A 867 -11.94 -5.31 -4.19
C THR A 867 -10.69 -4.97 -3.37
N PRO A 868 -10.21 -5.83 -2.45
CA PRO A 868 -9.07 -5.54 -1.61
C PRO A 868 -7.75 -5.88 -2.32
N THR A 869 -6.82 -4.94 -2.25
CA THR A 869 -5.43 -5.11 -2.69
C THR A 869 -4.48 -4.74 -1.56
N LEU A 870 -3.20 -5.05 -1.72
CA LEU A 870 -2.21 -4.88 -0.67
C LEU A 870 -0.82 -4.56 -1.19
N GLU A 871 -0.04 -4.00 -0.27
CA GLU A 871 1.39 -3.81 -0.37
C GLU A 871 2.13 -5.15 -0.17
N GLY A 872 2.91 -5.58 -1.16
CA GLY A 872 3.68 -6.83 -1.12
C GLY A 872 4.71 -6.84 0.02
N GLY A 873 5.29 -5.69 0.32
CA GLY A 873 5.92 -5.41 1.62
C GLY A 873 7.19 -6.20 1.97
N LEU A 874 7.97 -6.63 0.95
CA LEU A 874 9.24 -7.37 1.12
C LEU A 874 9.08 -8.65 1.94
N ASP A 875 7.93 -9.34 1.85
CA ASP A 875 7.62 -10.50 2.69
C ASP A 875 6.92 -11.61 1.87
N PHE A 876 7.70 -12.60 1.45
CA PHE A 876 7.22 -13.70 0.63
C PHE A 876 6.13 -14.52 1.32
N LYS A 877 6.31 -14.88 2.60
CA LYS A 877 5.31 -15.65 3.36
C LYS A 877 3.99 -14.89 3.38
N LYS A 878 4.04 -13.60 3.71
CA LYS A 878 2.85 -12.75 3.74
C LYS A 878 2.14 -12.78 2.39
N ASN A 879 2.86 -12.60 1.28
CA ASN A 879 2.27 -12.59 -0.06
C ASN A 879 1.60 -13.92 -0.43
N MET A 880 2.21 -15.05 -0.08
CA MET A 880 1.60 -16.36 -0.27
C MET A 880 0.31 -16.50 0.55
N THR A 881 0.33 -16.12 1.83
CA THR A 881 -0.88 -16.18 2.67
C THR A 881 -1.98 -15.24 2.20
N GLU A 882 -1.64 -14.08 1.64
CA GLU A 882 -2.63 -13.13 1.11
C GLU A 882 -3.31 -13.68 -0.15
N ALA A 883 -2.55 -14.32 -1.05
CA ALA A 883 -3.11 -15.03 -2.20
C ALA A 883 -3.99 -16.21 -1.74
N MET A 884 -3.56 -16.96 -0.72
CA MET A 884 -4.35 -18.03 -0.11
C MET A 884 -5.62 -17.51 0.56
N ASP A 885 -5.60 -16.32 1.15
CA ASP A 885 -6.75 -15.73 1.84
C ASP A 885 -7.75 -15.05 0.88
N GLY A 886 -7.43 -15.00 -0.43
CA GLY A 886 -8.35 -14.54 -1.48
C GLY A 886 -8.28 -13.05 -1.79
N TYR A 887 -7.18 -12.37 -1.45
CA TYR A 887 -6.96 -10.98 -1.90
C TYR A 887 -6.89 -10.89 -3.42
N ALA A 888 -7.43 -9.82 -4.02
CA ALA A 888 -7.55 -9.73 -5.47
C ALA A 888 -6.28 -9.24 -6.17
N GLY A 889 -5.46 -8.46 -5.47
CA GLY A 889 -4.24 -7.87 -6.02
C GLY A 889 -3.11 -7.77 -5.00
N ILE A 890 -1.89 -8.10 -5.43
CA ILE A 890 -0.64 -7.95 -4.67
C ILE A 890 0.29 -7.07 -5.49
N GLU A 891 0.71 -5.96 -4.89
CA GLU A 891 1.60 -4.98 -5.51
C GLU A 891 3.06 -5.22 -5.09
N HIS A 892 4.01 -4.82 -5.95
CA HIS A 892 5.46 -5.03 -5.82
C HIS A 892 5.94 -6.47 -6.01
N THR A 893 7.26 -6.65 -6.18
CA THR A 893 7.82 -7.98 -6.44
C THR A 893 7.63 -8.92 -5.27
N LEU A 894 7.32 -10.19 -5.60
CA LEU A 894 7.46 -11.31 -4.68
C LEU A 894 8.97 -11.50 -4.46
N PRO A 895 9.54 -11.22 -3.27
CA PRO A 895 10.97 -10.90 -3.13
C PRO A 895 11.92 -12.10 -3.33
N ILE A 896 11.36 -13.32 -3.38
CA ILE A 896 12.12 -14.55 -3.62
C ILE A 896 12.12 -14.86 -5.12
N ALA A 897 13.32 -15.01 -5.68
CA ALA A 897 13.54 -15.34 -7.09
C ALA A 897 14.62 -16.43 -7.25
N PRO A 898 14.43 -17.40 -8.16
CA PRO A 898 13.21 -17.67 -8.92
C PRO A 898 12.16 -18.44 -8.09
N MET A 899 10.88 -18.27 -8.44
CA MET A 899 9.78 -19.15 -8.06
C MET A 899 9.73 -20.39 -8.97
N TYR A 900 9.33 -21.52 -8.37
CA TYR A 900 9.14 -22.83 -9.00
C TYR A 900 7.65 -23.20 -9.05
N LYS A 901 7.34 -24.38 -9.61
CA LYS A 901 5.99 -24.90 -9.85
C LYS A 901 5.08 -24.78 -8.64
N ASP A 902 5.59 -25.01 -7.44
CA ASP A 902 4.80 -24.90 -6.20
C ASP A 902 4.18 -23.49 -6.05
N ALA A 903 5.01 -22.46 -5.97
CA ALA A 903 4.55 -21.08 -5.79
C ALA A 903 3.78 -20.58 -7.02
N ILE A 904 4.25 -20.90 -8.23
CA ILE A 904 3.59 -20.52 -9.48
C ILE A 904 2.18 -21.10 -9.58
N GLN A 905 1.99 -22.40 -9.29
CA GLN A 905 0.67 -23.04 -9.35
C GLN A 905 -0.28 -22.50 -8.28
N LEU A 906 0.21 -22.26 -7.04
CA LEU A 906 -0.61 -21.66 -5.99
C LEU A 906 -1.06 -20.26 -6.38
N PHE A 907 -0.14 -19.42 -6.85
CA PHE A 907 -0.45 -18.05 -7.21
C PHE A 907 -1.38 -17.98 -8.43
N ALA A 908 -1.13 -18.77 -9.48
CA ALA A 908 -2.02 -18.88 -10.63
C ALA A 908 -3.41 -19.37 -10.23
N ALA A 909 -3.49 -20.42 -9.41
CA ALA A 909 -4.74 -20.96 -8.91
C ALA A 909 -5.50 -19.93 -8.07
N SER A 910 -4.84 -19.08 -7.28
CA SER A 910 -5.53 -18.08 -6.45
C SER A 910 -6.42 -17.14 -7.27
N GLY A 911 -5.98 -16.79 -8.48
CA GLY A 911 -6.60 -15.78 -9.35
C GLY A 911 -6.25 -14.33 -8.97
N THR A 912 -5.41 -14.15 -7.95
CA THR A 912 -4.80 -12.87 -7.54
C THR A 912 -4.00 -12.29 -8.69
N THR A 913 -4.14 -10.98 -8.93
CA THR A 913 -3.28 -10.28 -9.89
C THR A 913 -2.00 -9.81 -9.20
N TRP A 914 -0.85 -10.15 -9.76
CA TRP A 914 0.44 -9.64 -9.30
C TRP A 914 0.87 -8.43 -10.14
N THR A 915 1.09 -7.29 -9.52
CA THR A 915 1.66 -6.10 -10.17
C THR A 915 3.09 -5.91 -9.65
N PRO A 916 4.12 -6.33 -10.38
CA PRO A 916 5.49 -6.42 -9.84
C PRO A 916 6.15 -5.07 -9.57
N THR A 917 5.74 -4.00 -10.28
CA THR A 917 6.33 -2.65 -10.20
C THR A 917 7.86 -2.72 -10.18
N LEU A 918 8.47 -3.36 -11.18
CA LEU A 918 9.90 -3.62 -11.27
C LEU A 918 10.75 -2.34 -11.23
N LEU A 919 10.18 -1.21 -11.64
CA LEU A 919 10.80 0.11 -11.41
C LEU A 919 11.11 0.38 -9.94
N VAL A 920 10.31 -0.16 -9.02
CA VAL A 920 10.45 -0.05 -7.56
C VAL A 920 10.52 -1.44 -6.95
N GLN A 921 11.34 -2.30 -7.56
CA GLN A 921 11.41 -3.69 -7.15
C GLN A 921 11.86 -3.87 -5.70
N TYR A 922 11.29 -4.88 -5.07
CA TYR A 922 11.66 -5.41 -3.78
C TYR A 922 12.66 -6.55 -3.95
N GLY A 923 13.65 -6.66 -3.06
CA GLY A 923 14.66 -7.71 -3.13
C GLY A 923 15.78 -7.46 -4.15
N GLY A 924 16.06 -6.22 -4.57
CA GLY A 924 17.21 -5.85 -5.39
C GLY A 924 17.24 -4.37 -5.80
N PRO A 925 18.25 -3.92 -6.58
CA PRO A 925 18.31 -2.54 -7.06
C PRO A 925 17.15 -2.23 -8.02
N TRP A 926 16.52 -1.08 -7.88
CA TRP A 926 15.40 -0.64 -8.69
C TRP A 926 15.72 -0.59 -10.18
N ALA A 927 14.84 -1.12 -11.04
CA ALA A 927 15.00 -1.02 -12.48
C ALA A 927 14.95 0.44 -12.97
N GLU A 928 14.31 1.33 -12.21
CA GLU A 928 14.34 2.78 -12.44
C GLU A 928 15.79 3.31 -12.56
N ASN A 929 16.71 2.87 -11.69
CA ASN A 929 18.10 3.31 -11.75
C ASN A 929 18.77 2.87 -13.06
N TRP A 930 18.48 1.66 -13.52
CA TRP A 930 18.99 1.16 -14.80
C TRP A 930 18.50 2.03 -15.97
N TRP A 931 17.23 2.42 -15.97
CA TRP A 931 16.68 3.26 -17.01
C TRP A 931 17.30 4.66 -17.04
N TYR A 932 17.54 5.30 -15.89
CA TYR A 932 18.25 6.58 -15.86
C TYR A 932 19.71 6.49 -16.34
N GLU A 933 20.36 5.35 -16.17
CA GLU A 933 21.73 5.13 -16.70
C GLU A 933 21.75 4.97 -18.23
N HIS A 934 20.64 4.54 -18.84
CA HIS A 934 20.57 4.16 -20.26
C HIS A 934 19.61 5.03 -21.09
N TYR A 935 18.91 5.97 -20.47
CA TYR A 935 17.90 6.81 -21.10
C TYR A 935 18.06 8.26 -20.65
N ASP A 936 18.41 9.13 -21.59
CA ASP A 936 18.44 10.57 -21.33
C ASP A 936 17.01 11.13 -21.40
N ILE A 937 16.41 11.32 -20.24
CA ILE A 937 15.05 11.87 -20.12
C ILE A 937 14.96 13.35 -20.51
N LEU A 938 16.08 14.08 -20.52
CA LEU A 938 16.11 15.48 -20.96
C LEU A 938 16.11 15.58 -22.49
N ALA A 939 16.59 14.55 -23.18
CA ALA A 939 16.52 14.46 -24.64
C ALA A 939 15.12 14.06 -25.17
N ASP A 940 14.20 13.61 -24.32
CA ASP A 940 12.83 13.26 -24.74
C ASP A 940 11.97 14.52 -24.91
N ALA A 941 11.77 14.94 -26.17
CA ALA A 941 10.97 16.11 -26.54
C ALA A 941 9.49 16.02 -26.12
N LYS A 942 8.94 14.80 -26.02
CA LYS A 942 7.57 14.59 -25.57
C LYS A 942 7.50 14.72 -24.05
N LEU A 943 8.45 14.15 -23.33
CA LEU A 943 8.51 14.23 -21.86
C LEU A 943 8.72 15.68 -21.40
N THR A 944 9.69 16.39 -21.99
CA THR A 944 9.97 17.81 -21.71
C THR A 944 8.81 18.76 -22.01
N ARG A 945 7.88 18.36 -22.88
CA ARG A 945 6.65 19.12 -23.13
C ARG A 945 5.62 18.95 -22.01
N PHE A 946 5.44 17.74 -21.49
CA PHE A 946 4.34 17.42 -20.56
C PHE A 946 4.76 17.38 -19.09
N THR A 947 6.04 17.56 -18.80
CA THR A 947 6.59 17.55 -17.44
C THR A 947 7.31 18.88 -17.16
N PRO A 948 7.09 19.51 -15.99
CA PRO A 948 7.84 20.70 -15.58
C PRO A 948 9.35 20.44 -15.54
N PHE A 949 10.17 21.38 -16.00
CA PHE A 949 11.62 21.19 -16.09
C PHE A 949 12.24 20.92 -14.71
N SER A 950 11.83 21.66 -13.67
CA SER A 950 12.30 21.41 -12.29
C SER A 950 12.12 19.96 -11.83
N GLU A 951 11.08 19.26 -12.30
CA GLU A 951 10.85 17.85 -11.99
C GLU A 951 11.78 16.92 -12.77
N LEU A 952 12.04 17.21 -14.04
CA LEU A 952 13.01 16.47 -14.85
C LEU A 952 14.44 16.70 -14.36
N GLU A 953 14.78 17.93 -14.01
CA GLU A 953 16.06 18.31 -13.44
C GLU A 953 16.36 17.52 -12.16
N ARG A 954 15.38 17.51 -11.23
CA ARG A 954 15.46 16.80 -9.95
C ARG A 954 15.70 15.31 -10.12
N ARG A 955 15.16 14.69 -11.17
CA ARG A 955 15.24 13.24 -11.40
C ARG A 955 16.40 12.81 -12.30
N GLY A 956 16.73 13.61 -13.31
CA GLY A 956 17.61 13.26 -14.42
C GLY A 956 19.07 13.70 -14.28
N LEU A 957 19.37 14.79 -13.57
CA LEU A 957 20.75 15.33 -13.56
C LEU A 957 21.71 14.55 -12.67
N ARG A 958 21.25 14.04 -11.53
CA ARG A 958 22.11 13.34 -10.56
C ARG A 958 21.35 12.19 -9.91
N ARG A 959 21.94 10.99 -9.93
CA ARG A 959 21.43 9.81 -9.21
C ARG A 959 22.33 9.52 -8.00
N PRO A 960 21.76 9.15 -6.84
CA PRO A 960 22.52 8.98 -5.61
C PRO A 960 23.34 7.67 -5.55
N GLN A 961 23.03 6.69 -6.41
CA GLN A 961 23.64 5.36 -6.40
C GLN A 961 23.83 4.85 -7.84
N TRP A 962 24.93 4.13 -8.07
CA TRP A 962 25.22 3.39 -9.29
C TRP A 962 25.33 1.90 -8.97
N PHE A 963 24.83 1.05 -9.86
CA PHE A 963 24.92 -0.40 -9.73
C PHE A 963 25.57 -1.01 -10.97
N ARG A 964 26.40 -2.04 -10.79
CA ARG A 964 26.89 -2.84 -11.92
C ARG A 964 25.72 -3.60 -12.55
N GLU A 965 25.72 -3.77 -13.88
CA GLU A 965 24.70 -4.55 -14.61
C GLU A 965 24.36 -5.90 -13.95
N SER A 966 25.36 -6.62 -13.42
CA SER A 966 25.17 -7.92 -12.77
C SER A 966 24.38 -7.89 -11.47
N GLU A 967 24.26 -6.73 -10.82
CA GLU A 967 23.53 -6.57 -9.56
C GLU A 967 22.03 -6.34 -9.78
N TYR A 968 21.61 -5.99 -10.99
CA TYR A 968 20.20 -5.81 -11.30
C TYR A 968 19.46 -7.16 -11.43
N SER A 969 18.51 -7.39 -10.53
CA SER A 969 17.71 -8.64 -10.48
C SER A 969 16.35 -8.57 -11.18
N PHE A 970 15.96 -7.42 -11.77
CA PHE A 970 14.63 -7.23 -12.37
C PHE A 970 14.32 -8.22 -13.50
N LYS A 971 15.33 -8.68 -14.24
CA LYS A 971 15.18 -9.72 -15.29
C LYS A 971 14.69 -11.04 -14.70
N LEU A 972 15.21 -11.43 -13.52
CA LEU A 972 14.77 -12.64 -12.81
C LEU A 972 13.32 -12.53 -12.32
N PHE A 973 12.90 -11.35 -11.88
CA PHE A 973 11.49 -11.12 -11.51
C PHE A 973 10.58 -11.07 -12.73
N ALA A 974 11.04 -10.53 -13.86
CA ALA A 974 10.32 -10.55 -15.13
C ALA A 974 10.13 -11.99 -15.67
N GLU A 975 11.14 -12.86 -15.55
CA GLU A 975 11.03 -14.28 -15.88
C GLU A 975 9.96 -15.00 -15.03
N GLN A 976 9.82 -14.62 -13.76
CA GLN A 976 8.77 -15.16 -12.90
C GLN A 976 7.39 -14.66 -13.30
N ALA A 977 7.25 -13.40 -13.68
CA ALA A 977 6.01 -12.84 -14.22
C ALA A 977 5.57 -13.62 -15.48
N LYS A 978 6.53 -13.94 -16.36
CA LYS A 978 6.29 -14.82 -17.51
C LYS A 978 5.79 -16.20 -17.07
N LYS A 979 6.51 -16.90 -16.19
CA LYS A 979 6.11 -18.24 -15.71
C LYS A 979 4.70 -18.24 -15.12
N LEU A 980 4.34 -17.18 -14.39
CA LEU A 980 3.00 -17.02 -13.82
C LEU A 980 1.93 -16.88 -14.91
N VAL A 981 2.15 -16.03 -15.92
CA VAL A 981 1.21 -15.86 -17.04
C VAL A 981 1.07 -17.15 -17.86
N GLU A 982 2.18 -17.85 -18.13
CA GLU A 982 2.16 -19.15 -18.84
C GLU A 982 1.42 -20.24 -18.05
N ALA A 983 1.39 -20.15 -16.72
CA ALA A 983 0.60 -21.02 -15.85
C ALA A 983 -0.88 -20.61 -15.73
N GLY A 984 -1.32 -19.56 -16.44
CA GLY A 984 -2.70 -19.04 -16.39
C GLY A 984 -2.97 -18.04 -15.27
N GLY A 985 -1.91 -17.55 -14.60
CA GLY A 985 -2.01 -16.45 -13.63
C GLY A 985 -2.11 -15.07 -14.29
N ARG A 986 -2.31 -14.03 -13.47
CA ARG A 986 -2.47 -12.65 -13.93
C ARG A 986 -1.33 -11.76 -13.46
N VAL A 987 -0.80 -10.97 -14.39
CA VAL A 987 0.16 -9.91 -14.13
C VAL A 987 -0.42 -8.58 -14.60
N GLY A 988 -0.33 -7.54 -13.77
CA GLY A 988 -0.66 -6.16 -14.10
C GLY A 988 0.60 -5.29 -14.30
N ILE A 989 0.46 -4.12 -14.92
CA ILE A 989 1.54 -3.14 -15.09
C ILE A 989 1.27 -1.92 -14.20
N GLY A 990 2.32 -1.46 -13.52
CA GLY A 990 2.26 -0.32 -12.62
C GLY A 990 3.52 0.53 -12.67
N GLY A 991 3.42 1.78 -13.12
CA GLY A 991 4.59 2.68 -13.22
C GLY A 991 5.08 3.20 -11.86
N HIS A 992 4.32 2.95 -10.79
CA HIS A 992 4.51 3.38 -9.40
C HIS A 992 4.57 4.90 -9.18
N GLY A 993 4.71 5.71 -10.23
CA GLY A 993 4.69 7.18 -10.16
C GLY A 993 6.07 7.82 -10.09
N GLN A 994 7.15 7.03 -10.22
CA GLN A 994 8.54 7.49 -10.29
C GLN A 994 8.82 8.39 -11.49
N LEU A 995 8.12 8.18 -12.60
CA LEU A 995 8.17 9.06 -13.76
C LEU A 995 6.83 8.98 -14.48
N GLN A 996 6.02 10.03 -14.32
CA GLN A 996 4.70 10.11 -14.94
C GLN A 996 4.86 10.14 -16.48
N GLY A 997 4.02 9.39 -17.20
CA GLY A 997 4.16 9.17 -18.64
C GLY A 997 5.10 8.02 -18.96
N LEU A 998 6.38 8.32 -19.21
CA LEU A 998 7.35 7.34 -19.72
C LEU A 998 7.58 6.14 -18.77
N GLY A 999 7.42 6.31 -17.46
CA GLY A 999 7.66 5.25 -16.47
C GLY A 999 6.79 4.00 -16.68
N VAL A 1000 5.52 4.13 -17.09
CA VAL A 1000 4.68 2.94 -17.34
C VAL A 1000 5.21 2.10 -18.51
N HIS A 1001 5.85 2.73 -19.50
CA HIS A 1001 6.48 2.02 -20.60
C HIS A 1001 7.77 1.34 -20.14
N TRP A 1002 8.58 2.02 -19.34
CA TRP A 1002 9.74 1.40 -18.71
C TRP A 1002 9.36 0.14 -17.93
N GLU A 1003 8.29 0.19 -17.12
CA GLU A 1003 7.76 -1.00 -16.42
C GLU A 1003 7.37 -2.10 -17.41
N LEU A 1004 6.57 -1.79 -18.43
CA LEU A 1004 6.14 -2.75 -19.44
C LEU A 1004 7.34 -3.41 -20.14
N TRP A 1005 8.35 -2.63 -20.51
CA TRP A 1005 9.56 -3.13 -21.17
C TRP A 1005 10.41 -3.97 -20.23
N THR A 1006 10.49 -3.59 -18.96
CA THR A 1006 11.19 -4.37 -17.93
C THR A 1006 10.49 -5.70 -17.67
N VAL A 1007 9.15 -5.74 -17.58
CA VAL A 1007 8.39 -7.00 -17.45
C VAL A 1007 8.55 -7.88 -18.70
N ALA A 1008 8.58 -7.28 -19.90
CA ALA A 1008 8.83 -8.02 -21.13
C ALA A 1008 10.26 -8.59 -21.23
N SER A 1009 11.24 -7.95 -20.57
CA SER A 1009 12.66 -8.32 -20.65
C SER A 1009 12.99 -9.73 -20.14
N GLY A 1010 12.11 -10.34 -19.33
CA GLY A 1010 12.19 -11.75 -18.92
C GLY A 1010 11.81 -12.76 -20.01
N GLY A 1011 11.69 -12.33 -21.26
CA GLY A 1011 11.30 -13.17 -22.40
C GLY A 1011 9.80 -13.47 -22.47
N MET A 1012 8.97 -12.61 -21.88
CA MET A 1012 7.51 -12.67 -22.03
C MET A 1012 7.15 -12.29 -23.47
N LYS A 1013 6.21 -13.01 -24.09
CA LYS A 1013 5.75 -12.69 -25.45
C LYS A 1013 5.17 -11.28 -25.46
N PRO A 1014 5.41 -10.46 -26.51
CA PRO A 1014 4.84 -9.12 -26.61
C PRO A 1014 3.31 -9.10 -26.41
N MET A 1015 2.57 -10.07 -26.96
CA MET A 1015 1.12 -10.14 -26.73
C MET A 1015 0.75 -10.27 -25.25
N ASP A 1016 1.45 -11.12 -24.49
CA ASP A 1016 1.16 -11.33 -23.07
C ASP A 1016 1.54 -10.10 -22.22
N ALA A 1017 2.64 -9.42 -22.58
CA ALA A 1017 3.01 -8.15 -21.98
C ALA A 1017 1.96 -7.06 -22.25
N LEU A 1018 1.41 -7.01 -23.47
CA LEU A 1018 0.33 -6.09 -23.80
C LEU A 1018 -0.98 -6.42 -23.07
N LYS A 1019 -1.31 -7.71 -22.84
CA LYS A 1019 -2.44 -8.08 -21.97
C LYS A 1019 -2.24 -7.59 -20.54
N ALA A 1020 -1.02 -7.70 -20.00
CA ALA A 1020 -0.67 -7.19 -18.68
C ALA A 1020 -0.92 -5.68 -18.57
N ALA A 1021 -0.57 -4.91 -19.62
CA ALA A 1021 -0.78 -3.47 -19.71
C ALA A 1021 -2.24 -3.05 -20.03
N THR A 1022 -3.13 -3.98 -20.37
CA THR A 1022 -4.50 -3.69 -20.84
C THR A 1022 -5.55 -4.55 -20.14
N ILE A 1023 -5.95 -5.67 -20.73
CA ILE A 1023 -7.10 -6.46 -20.25
C ILE A 1023 -6.88 -7.05 -18.86
N HIS A 1024 -5.67 -7.49 -18.50
CA HIS A 1024 -5.40 -7.95 -17.13
C HIS A 1024 -5.50 -6.81 -16.12
N GLY A 1025 -5.03 -5.61 -16.47
CA GLY A 1025 -5.20 -4.41 -15.65
C GLY A 1025 -6.68 -4.05 -15.45
N ALA A 1026 -7.49 -4.14 -16.52
CA ALA A 1026 -8.94 -3.92 -16.45
C ALA A 1026 -9.64 -4.95 -15.56
N GLU A 1027 -9.22 -6.22 -15.63
CA GLU A 1027 -9.71 -7.31 -14.79
C GLU A 1027 -9.28 -7.17 -13.33
N ALA A 1028 -8.09 -6.64 -13.07
CA ALA A 1028 -7.57 -6.42 -11.72
C ALA A 1028 -8.41 -5.40 -10.95
N ILE A 1029 -8.86 -4.34 -11.65
CA ILE A 1029 -9.66 -3.24 -11.08
C ILE A 1029 -11.16 -3.37 -11.38
N GLY A 1030 -11.60 -4.49 -11.97
CA GLY A 1030 -13.01 -4.87 -12.09
C GLY A 1030 -13.82 -4.16 -13.18
N ILE A 1031 -13.18 -3.52 -14.16
CA ILE A 1031 -13.86 -2.73 -15.22
C ILE A 1031 -13.66 -3.29 -16.63
N GLN A 1032 -13.23 -4.55 -16.76
CA GLN A 1032 -12.99 -5.25 -18.02
C GLN A 1032 -14.19 -5.26 -18.97
N LYS A 1033 -15.41 -5.10 -18.48
CA LYS A 1033 -16.61 -4.97 -19.33
C LYS A 1033 -16.67 -3.65 -20.11
N HIS A 1034 -15.86 -2.67 -19.72
CA HIS A 1034 -15.91 -1.31 -20.25
C HIS A 1034 -14.64 -0.87 -20.96
N VAL A 1035 -13.47 -1.39 -20.58
CA VAL A 1035 -12.16 -1.02 -21.16
C VAL A 1035 -11.24 -2.25 -21.25
N GLY A 1036 -9.99 -2.07 -21.71
CA GLY A 1036 -8.96 -3.11 -21.76
C GLY A 1036 -8.96 -3.96 -23.03
N SER A 1037 -9.94 -3.80 -23.92
CA SER A 1037 -9.98 -4.42 -25.25
C SER A 1037 -10.67 -3.52 -26.27
N VAL A 1038 -10.40 -3.75 -27.56
CA VAL A 1038 -11.04 -3.05 -28.68
C VAL A 1038 -12.21 -3.91 -29.16
N GLU A 1039 -13.37 -3.73 -28.53
CA GLU A 1039 -14.59 -4.51 -28.79
C GLU A 1039 -15.83 -3.61 -28.80
N ALA A 1040 -16.83 -3.99 -29.60
CA ALA A 1040 -18.11 -3.27 -29.64
C ALA A 1040 -18.78 -3.24 -28.25
N GLY A 1041 -19.38 -2.10 -27.89
CA GLY A 1041 -20.01 -1.83 -26.61
C GLY A 1041 -19.06 -1.23 -25.55
N LYS A 1042 -17.75 -1.39 -25.70
CA LYS A 1042 -16.76 -0.82 -24.77
C LYS A 1042 -16.55 0.69 -25.00
N LEU A 1043 -16.03 1.35 -23.98
CA LEU A 1043 -15.60 2.74 -24.08
C LEU A 1043 -14.44 2.85 -25.07
N ALA A 1044 -14.44 3.91 -25.85
CA ALA A 1044 -13.40 4.19 -26.83
C ALA A 1044 -12.17 4.81 -26.15
N ASP A 1045 -11.42 3.94 -25.47
CA ASP A 1045 -10.11 4.19 -24.88
C ASP A 1045 -9.06 3.40 -25.69
N ILE A 1046 -8.47 4.03 -26.71
CA ILE A 1046 -7.72 3.38 -27.81
C ILE A 1046 -6.42 4.13 -28.09
N LEU A 1047 -5.35 3.41 -28.43
CA LEU A 1047 -4.10 3.98 -28.96
C LEU A 1047 -3.97 3.68 -30.45
N VAL A 1048 -3.46 4.67 -31.20
CA VAL A 1048 -2.95 4.49 -32.56
C VAL A 1048 -1.44 4.71 -32.54
N LEU A 1049 -0.69 3.69 -32.92
CA LEU A 1049 0.77 3.62 -32.88
C LEU A 1049 1.34 3.66 -34.30
N ASP A 1050 2.42 4.41 -34.51
CA ASP A 1050 3.12 4.47 -35.79
C ASP A 1050 3.85 3.15 -36.12
N ALA A 1051 4.22 2.36 -35.11
CA ALA A 1051 4.85 1.05 -35.27
C ALA A 1051 4.10 -0.07 -34.53
N ASN A 1052 4.42 -1.33 -34.85
CA ASN A 1052 3.76 -2.51 -34.31
C ASN A 1052 4.42 -2.98 -33.00
N PRO A 1053 3.71 -2.98 -31.85
CA PRO A 1053 4.27 -3.43 -30.57
C PRO A 1053 4.45 -4.95 -30.46
N LEU A 1054 3.95 -5.74 -31.41
CA LEU A 1054 4.23 -7.18 -31.47
C LEU A 1054 5.60 -7.51 -32.08
N ASP A 1055 6.19 -6.58 -32.84
CA ASP A 1055 7.53 -6.76 -33.43
C ASP A 1055 8.62 -6.32 -32.43
N ASP A 1056 8.37 -5.23 -31.69
CA ASP A 1056 9.16 -4.76 -30.57
C ASP A 1056 8.23 -4.10 -29.55
N ILE A 1057 8.25 -4.56 -28.30
CA ILE A 1057 7.41 -4.01 -27.23
C ILE A 1057 7.66 -2.51 -26.99
N LYS A 1058 8.84 -1.99 -27.34
CA LYS A 1058 9.17 -0.57 -27.25
C LYS A 1058 8.34 0.30 -28.19
N ASN A 1059 7.78 -0.28 -29.26
CA ASN A 1059 6.88 0.44 -30.17
C ASN A 1059 5.58 0.89 -29.49
N THR A 1060 5.28 0.43 -28.27
CA THR A 1060 4.18 0.97 -27.44
C THR A 1060 4.28 2.48 -27.19
N ASN A 1061 5.47 3.09 -27.26
CA ASN A 1061 5.65 4.54 -27.12
C ASN A 1061 5.64 5.30 -28.48
N THR A 1062 5.32 4.65 -29.61
CA THR A 1062 5.21 5.32 -30.93
C THR A 1062 3.82 5.92 -31.15
N ILE A 1063 3.27 6.56 -30.13
CA ILE A 1063 1.86 6.96 -30.08
C ILE A 1063 1.59 8.14 -31.01
N ARG A 1064 0.83 7.90 -32.07
CA ARG A 1064 0.33 8.92 -32.99
C ARG A 1064 -0.93 9.59 -32.47
N TYR A 1065 -1.90 8.79 -32.03
CA TYR A 1065 -3.14 9.29 -31.44
C TYR A 1065 -3.48 8.55 -30.16
N VAL A 1066 -3.99 9.29 -29.18
CA VAL A 1066 -4.63 8.74 -27.98
C VAL A 1066 -6.11 9.08 -28.08
N MET A 1067 -6.95 8.06 -28.14
CA MET A 1067 -8.39 8.24 -28.00
C MET A 1067 -8.79 7.96 -26.56
N LYS A 1068 -9.36 8.95 -25.88
CA LYS A 1068 -9.84 8.84 -24.51
C LYS A 1068 -11.31 9.22 -24.45
N ASN A 1069 -12.15 8.29 -23.98
CA ASN A 1069 -13.60 8.46 -23.89
C ASN A 1069 -14.22 8.92 -25.23
N GLY A 1070 -13.71 8.40 -26.36
CA GLY A 1070 -14.10 8.77 -27.73
C GLY A 1070 -13.42 10.01 -28.30
N ARG A 1071 -12.83 10.90 -27.49
CA ARG A 1071 -12.09 12.08 -28.01
C ARG A 1071 -10.73 11.66 -28.54
N VAL A 1072 -10.35 12.12 -29.73
CA VAL A 1072 -9.06 11.81 -30.34
C VAL A 1072 -8.10 12.96 -30.10
N TYR A 1073 -6.96 12.67 -29.50
CA TYR A 1073 -5.87 13.60 -29.27
C TYR A 1073 -4.63 13.19 -30.06
N ASP A 1074 -3.88 14.18 -30.54
CA ASP A 1074 -2.52 13.96 -31.05
C ASP A 1074 -1.58 13.56 -29.90
N GLY A 1075 -0.83 12.47 -30.07
CA GLY A 1075 -0.03 11.86 -29.01
C GLY A 1075 1.17 12.69 -28.55
N ASN A 1076 1.63 13.64 -29.36
CA ASN A 1076 2.79 14.48 -29.04
C ASN A 1076 2.40 15.87 -28.54
N THR A 1077 1.18 16.32 -28.83
CA THR A 1077 0.75 17.69 -28.51
C THR A 1077 -0.45 17.77 -27.60
N LEU A 1078 -1.23 16.68 -27.48
CA LEU A 1078 -2.58 16.62 -26.90
C LEU A 1078 -3.57 17.61 -27.53
N ALA A 1079 -3.31 18.08 -28.75
CA ALA A 1079 -4.32 18.77 -29.53
C ALA A 1079 -5.49 17.82 -29.81
N GLU A 1080 -6.71 18.27 -29.53
CA GLU A 1080 -7.92 17.48 -29.78
C GLU A 1080 -8.21 17.50 -31.28
N ILE A 1081 -7.98 16.39 -31.95
CA ILE A 1081 -8.22 16.18 -33.38
C ILE A 1081 -9.71 15.94 -33.66
N TRP A 1082 -10.43 15.32 -32.72
CA TRP A 1082 -11.87 15.07 -32.82
C TRP A 1082 -12.54 15.03 -31.45
N PRO A 1083 -13.77 15.57 -31.30
CA PRO A 1083 -14.56 16.26 -32.31
C PRO A 1083 -14.26 17.75 -32.48
N ARG A 1084 -13.67 18.43 -31.47
CA ARG A 1084 -13.64 19.91 -31.42
C ARG A 1084 -12.53 20.58 -32.23
N GLN A 1085 -11.46 19.87 -32.61
CA GLN A 1085 -10.36 20.43 -33.41
C GLN A 1085 -9.72 21.67 -32.77
N ARG A 1086 -9.11 21.50 -31.60
CA ARG A 1086 -8.51 22.60 -30.83
C ARG A 1086 -7.15 22.23 -30.23
N PRO A 1087 -6.21 23.19 -30.09
CA PRO A 1087 -4.95 22.93 -29.41
C PRO A 1087 -5.18 22.65 -27.93
N MET A 1088 -4.21 21.95 -27.31
CA MET A 1088 -4.15 21.87 -25.85
C MET A 1088 -3.94 23.28 -25.27
N PRO A 1089 -4.66 23.67 -24.21
CA PRO A 1089 -4.38 24.91 -23.49
C PRO A 1089 -2.92 24.96 -23.05
N ARG A 1090 -2.29 26.14 -23.19
CA ARG A 1090 -0.92 26.34 -22.71
C ARG A 1090 -0.89 26.12 -21.20
N GLN A 1091 0.16 25.46 -20.71
CA GLN A 1091 0.32 25.13 -19.31
C GLN A 1091 1.36 26.03 -18.65
N TRP A 1092 1.25 26.25 -17.33
CA TRP A 1092 2.16 27.14 -16.58
C TRP A 1092 3.64 26.72 -16.71
N TRP A 1093 3.95 25.42 -16.75
CA TRP A 1093 5.34 24.95 -16.89
C TRP A 1093 5.90 25.19 -18.30
N MET A 1094 5.06 25.34 -19.33
CA MET A 1094 5.50 25.71 -20.69
C MET A 1094 5.87 27.19 -20.82
N THR A 1095 5.86 27.94 -19.72
CA THR A 1095 6.20 29.38 -19.66
C THR A 1095 7.15 29.69 -18.51
N HIS A 1096 6.83 29.21 -17.31
CA HIS A 1096 7.54 29.55 -16.07
C HIS A 1096 8.57 28.50 -15.64
N ASP A 1097 8.53 27.29 -16.21
CA ASP A 1097 9.40 26.15 -15.86
C ASP A 1097 9.78 25.33 -17.10
N ALA A 1098 10.01 26.03 -18.21
CA ALA A 1098 10.36 25.38 -19.47
C ALA A 1098 11.85 25.02 -19.44
N MET A 1099 12.20 23.93 -20.15
CA MET A 1099 13.59 23.58 -20.43
C MET A 1099 14.36 24.80 -20.97
N PRO A 1100 15.55 25.12 -20.42
CA PRO A 1100 16.41 26.15 -20.98
C PRO A 1100 16.75 25.84 -22.44
N VAL A 1101 16.71 26.85 -23.32
CA VAL A 1101 17.14 26.69 -24.70
C VAL A 1101 18.67 26.62 -24.75
N GLU A 1102 19.23 25.68 -25.53
CA GLU A 1102 20.68 25.52 -25.73
C GLU A 1102 21.38 26.87 -25.96
N GLY A 1103 22.39 27.16 -25.15
CA GLY A 1103 23.15 28.42 -25.18
C GLY A 1103 23.30 29.13 -23.82
N ASN A 1104 22.58 28.69 -22.79
CA ASN A 1104 22.67 29.21 -21.42
C ASN A 1104 23.39 28.28 -20.43
N GLU A 1105 23.98 27.19 -20.91
CA GLU A 1105 24.86 26.32 -20.11
C GLU A 1105 26.25 26.96 -20.01
N ARG A 1106 26.50 27.66 -18.90
CA ARG A 1106 27.84 28.06 -18.46
C ARG A 1106 28.06 27.65 -17.01
#